data_AF-A0AAI8UTX8-F1
#
_entry.id   AF-A0AAI8UTX8-F1
#
_cell.length_a   1.000
_cell.length_b   1.000
_cell.length_c   1.000
_cell.angle_alpha   90.00
_cell.angle_beta   90.00
_cell.angle_gamma   90.00
#
_symmetry.space_group_name_H-M   'P 1'
#
loop_
_entity.id
_entity.type
_entity.pdbx_description
1 polymer ?
#
loop_
_entity_poly.entity_id
_entity_poly.type
_entity_poly.pdbx_seq_one_letter_code
_entity_poly.pdbx_strand_id
1 'polypeptide(L)'
;MNRPGTSDTEECSVSRQERGGGGEGGMDNVRPSRNATSTSANPTAGPAAAAREGNTEEDWKIYEILCKDSLKDNLRDSVASNTQSFQMNRDEDLNDHEMTAALRSELAALQYKRDRLFTELQDMKTQLRSRDQRVMELQAETEQLKEQAVRQNAIIASLRKRIQELEERERNLNNMNSRSEMAFQTLQRECRHQEERAKDLEHRVSRLELECNAEEQQKEMAQKTMADFLRRLSNALGIEGAESHSNDALIDRVSDLVQDHTKTRIKSSSLSDSLATVEIELRESRNALNRALMDKENLQRQAASHLIELERLRKEKEDLETQQRLTEKELCQLRDKLSLCSHSLGTASDSIAAQQATITHLKGDLCQSEEKTIRVQNELRHVLESLAIMLGTPTKFCEASELSIKERIRDLLGENKDKSSCIESLRDKLCFVHDQLAKKTELWEEMNTRVRILEEEKAVSGSKLNHLENEIRTLEAVKDKLQTDKAVFVSFLERLSNVLNVDDISKDVGDEYRTDALLVRAEQLARLESDKIVDKTAVVYQLQRRVRTLRDQLQRRDLHLDLLRRKLNIHENSCRVRSLLEAEKDEANLKVKKLLKQADRLQLQLTEARALSNDLKIQLAEAANYKVTAIERGKKIEELQKRIVELEMLRTRYARKVALLKQQCHSTCESAEQERCLLETETKVLKEDLINTKQSLAESVTRENALLDFKRTITNLLGLDCSSLDFEVISRLTKVVNAHREFTSVSQRYNDPTLKTSPQGLTSPDNQRRHYAELENHNRRLFSDVDSKDNRRMLSDVDSKDNRRLFSDVESKDNRRLFSDVDSIDNQRRLFSGIDNQRPSRPNYKSDLNSDYLNSLNDDLESDVHAIYNKRPLRAS
;
A
#
# COMPACT_ATOMS: atom_id res chain seq x y z
N MET A 1 74.31 35.32 8.09
CA MET A 1 74.24 34.04 8.84
C MET A 1 75.00 32.97 8.06
N ASN A 2 75.46 31.92 8.72
CA ASN A 2 76.43 30.96 8.16
C ASN A 2 75.74 30.06 7.12
N ARG A 3 76.35 29.70 5.98
CA ARG A 3 77.67 29.07 5.67
C ARG A 3 77.74 27.56 5.97
N PRO A 4 78.48 26.77 5.14
CA PRO A 4 78.20 25.35 4.93
C PRO A 4 79.44 24.45 5.13
N GLY A 5 79.37 23.21 4.63
CA GLY A 5 80.50 22.26 4.58
C GLY A 5 80.63 21.40 5.85
N THR A 6 81.48 20.38 5.88
CA THR A 6 82.27 19.75 4.80
C THR A 6 82.80 18.41 5.31
N SER A 7 82.78 17.38 4.46
CA SER A 7 83.75 16.27 4.39
C SER A 7 84.00 15.47 5.70
N ASP A 8 84.86 14.45 5.81
CA ASP A 8 85.82 13.78 4.90
C ASP A 8 85.91 12.26 5.25
N THR A 9 86.74 11.49 4.52
CA THR A 9 87.53 10.28 4.88
C THR A 9 87.28 9.49 6.20
N GLU A 10 87.55 8.19 6.36
CA GLU A 10 88.00 7.04 5.54
C GLU A 10 87.93 5.78 6.45
N GLU A 11 87.80 4.56 5.88
CA GLU A 11 88.67 3.39 6.15
C GLU A 11 88.14 2.11 5.46
N CYS A 12 88.96 1.05 5.42
CA CYS A 12 88.81 -0.06 4.46
C CYS A 12 88.96 -1.45 5.10
N SER A 13 88.06 -2.38 4.77
CA SER A 13 88.16 -3.83 5.04
C SER A 13 87.22 -4.60 4.10
N VAL A 14 87.61 -4.98 2.88
CA VAL A 14 88.51 -6.09 2.49
C VAL A 14 87.80 -7.47 2.46
N SER A 15 87.87 -8.10 1.27
CA SER A 15 87.41 -9.46 0.87
C SER A 15 86.07 -9.48 0.08
N ARG A 16 85.94 -9.93 -1.18
CA ARG A 16 86.51 -11.08 -1.96
C ARG A 16 85.61 -12.33 -1.86
N GLN A 17 85.17 -13.05 -2.92
CA GLN A 17 85.23 -12.90 -4.39
C GLN A 17 84.43 -14.05 -5.07
N GLU A 18 83.70 -13.77 -6.17
CA GLU A 18 83.16 -14.77 -7.15
C GLU A 18 82.16 -15.84 -6.63
N ARG A 19 81.28 -16.45 -7.44
CA ARG A 19 81.31 -16.72 -8.90
C ARG A 19 79.97 -16.44 -9.59
N GLY A 20 80.02 -16.16 -10.89
CA GLY A 20 78.88 -16.26 -11.80
C GLY A 20 78.84 -17.61 -12.54
N GLY A 21 77.78 -17.82 -13.31
CA GLY A 21 77.61 -18.96 -14.21
C GLY A 21 76.34 -18.80 -15.04
N GLY A 22 76.49 -18.58 -16.35
CA GLY A 22 75.39 -18.45 -17.32
C GLY A 22 75.55 -19.46 -18.47
N GLY A 23 74.64 -19.36 -19.45
CA GLY A 23 74.40 -20.38 -20.48
C GLY A 23 73.03 -21.02 -20.25
N GLU A 24 72.06 -20.98 -21.18
CA GLU A 24 72.08 -21.58 -22.53
C GLU A 24 72.29 -23.11 -22.48
N GLY A 25 71.47 -23.93 -23.14
CA GLY A 25 70.27 -23.66 -23.94
C GLY A 25 69.92 -24.91 -24.76
N GLY A 26 68.63 -25.22 -24.94
CA GLY A 26 68.25 -26.41 -25.70
C GLY A 26 66.75 -26.68 -25.78
N MET A 27 66.30 -26.98 -27.01
CA MET A 27 65.03 -27.64 -27.32
C MET A 27 65.21 -29.18 -27.06
N ASP A 28 64.21 -30.06 -27.08
CA ASP A 28 62.95 -29.97 -27.81
C ASP A 28 61.85 -30.97 -27.36
N ASN A 29 60.59 -30.60 -27.65
CA ASN A 29 59.44 -31.45 -28.03
C ASN A 29 58.79 -32.55 -27.13
N VAL A 30 57.54 -32.89 -27.54
CA VAL A 30 56.69 -34.08 -27.22
C VAL A 30 55.81 -34.10 -25.93
N ARG A 31 54.49 -34.02 -26.17
CA ARG A 31 53.31 -34.41 -25.33
C ARG A 31 52.95 -35.90 -25.61
N PRO A 32 52.02 -36.61 -24.90
CA PRO A 32 51.32 -36.29 -23.64
C PRO A 32 51.32 -37.45 -22.60
N SER A 33 50.98 -37.16 -21.33
CA SER A 33 50.67 -38.22 -20.33
C SER A 33 49.28 -38.83 -20.53
N ARG A 34 49.17 -40.15 -20.30
CA ARG A 34 47.91 -40.93 -20.27
C ARG A 34 47.42 -41.16 -18.84
N ASN A 35 46.15 -41.55 -18.72
CA ASN A 35 45.49 -41.95 -17.48
C ASN A 35 46.23 -43.06 -16.73
N ALA A 36 46.16 -43.02 -15.39
CA ALA A 36 46.27 -44.20 -14.54
C ALA A 36 45.25 -44.08 -13.38
N THR A 37 44.49 -45.15 -13.15
CA THR A 37 43.54 -45.27 -12.04
C THR A 37 44.19 -45.97 -10.85
N SER A 38 43.93 -45.51 -9.62
CA SER A 38 44.10 -46.34 -8.43
C SER A 38 43.12 -45.96 -7.31
N THR A 39 42.59 -46.99 -6.65
CA THR A 39 41.73 -46.91 -5.47
C THR A 39 42.56 -46.86 -4.19
N SER A 40 42.14 -46.08 -3.19
CA SER A 40 42.47 -46.36 -1.78
C SER A 40 41.39 -45.83 -0.85
N ALA A 41 41.23 -46.48 0.30
CA ALA A 41 40.03 -46.43 1.12
C ALA A 41 40.14 -45.56 2.38
N ASN A 42 38.99 -44.96 2.74
CA ASN A 42 38.51 -44.80 4.12
C ASN A 42 39.18 -43.69 5.01
N PRO A 43 38.63 -43.36 6.21
CA PRO A 43 37.86 -42.11 6.29
C PRO A 43 38.20 -41.22 7.51
N THR A 44 37.55 -40.06 7.62
CA THR A 44 37.57 -39.20 8.81
C THR A 44 36.14 -38.83 9.23
N ALA A 45 35.84 -38.83 10.52
CA ALA A 45 34.48 -38.70 11.04
C ALA A 45 34.10 -37.24 11.42
N GLY A 46 32.81 -36.91 11.27
CA GLY A 46 32.20 -35.63 11.69
C GLY A 46 30.66 -35.70 11.56
N PRO A 47 29.85 -35.38 12.60
CA PRO A 47 28.44 -35.80 12.64
C PRO A 47 27.40 -34.66 12.58
N ALA A 48 26.17 -34.97 12.11
CA ALA A 48 24.88 -34.38 12.59
C ALA A 48 23.64 -34.98 11.89
N ALA A 49 22.46 -34.67 12.46
CA ALA A 49 21.10 -34.74 11.88
C ALA A 49 20.46 -36.12 11.62
N ALA A 50 19.52 -36.50 12.49
CA ALA A 50 18.84 -37.79 12.49
C ALA A 50 17.46 -37.80 11.79
N ALA A 51 17.08 -39.01 11.35
CA ALA A 51 15.73 -39.59 11.34
C ALA A 51 14.54 -38.82 10.73
N ARG A 52 13.96 -39.40 9.66
CA ARG A 52 12.64 -40.08 9.69
C ARG A 52 12.25 -40.63 8.31
N GLU A 53 12.34 -41.94 8.16
CA GLU A 53 11.60 -42.72 7.15
C GLU A 53 10.88 -43.86 7.87
N GLY A 54 9.79 -44.37 7.30
CA GLY A 54 8.98 -45.40 7.94
C GLY A 54 8.01 -46.06 6.96
N ASN A 55 7.66 -47.32 7.27
CA ASN A 55 6.82 -48.24 6.49
C ASN A 55 7.43 -48.62 5.14
N THR A 56 8.11 -49.76 5.11
CA THR A 56 8.63 -50.41 3.90
C THR A 56 7.58 -51.33 3.27
N GLU A 57 7.88 -51.88 2.09
CA GLU A 57 7.04 -52.89 1.42
C GLU A 57 6.94 -54.22 2.21
N GLU A 58 7.86 -54.45 3.16
CA GLU A 58 7.87 -55.64 4.02
C GLU A 58 6.82 -55.53 5.15
N ASP A 59 6.63 -54.34 5.73
CA ASP A 59 5.60 -54.06 6.74
C ASP A 59 4.18 -54.34 6.20
N TRP A 60 3.94 -54.02 4.93
CA TRP A 60 2.67 -54.31 4.26
C TRP A 60 2.41 -55.82 4.10
N LYS A 61 3.46 -56.61 3.83
CA LYS A 61 3.35 -58.08 3.72
C LYS A 61 3.11 -58.73 5.09
N ILE A 62 3.73 -58.20 6.14
CA ILE A 62 3.48 -58.62 7.53
C ILE A 62 2.02 -58.32 7.92
N TYR A 63 1.50 -57.13 7.58
CA TYR A 63 0.09 -56.78 7.82
C TYR A 63 -0.88 -57.69 7.05
N GLU A 64 -0.61 -57.99 5.79
CA GLU A 64 -1.48 -58.84 4.97
C GLU A 64 -1.53 -60.30 5.46
N ILE A 65 -0.44 -60.81 6.07
CA ILE A 65 -0.41 -62.11 6.75
C ILE A 65 -1.27 -62.06 8.02
N LEU A 66 -1.00 -61.11 8.93
CA LEU A 66 -1.67 -61.02 10.24
C LEU A 66 -3.19 -60.85 10.14
N CYS A 67 -3.70 -60.20 9.10
CA CYS A 67 -5.15 -59.98 8.93
C CYS A 67 -5.90 -61.08 8.16
N LYS A 68 -5.23 -62.05 7.52
CA LYS A 68 -5.91 -63.09 6.72
C LYS A 68 -6.42 -64.28 7.54
N ASP A 69 -5.75 -64.61 8.64
CA ASP A 69 -6.07 -65.82 9.41
C ASP A 69 -7.20 -65.56 10.43
N SER A 70 -7.17 -64.42 11.13
CA SER A 70 -8.17 -64.08 12.16
C SER A 70 -9.63 -63.97 11.64
N LEU A 71 -9.82 -63.75 10.35
CA LEU A 71 -11.15 -63.57 9.73
C LEU A 71 -11.80 -64.86 9.21
N LYS A 72 -11.11 -66.00 9.17
CA LYS A 72 -11.68 -67.25 8.63
C LYS A 72 -12.39 -68.12 9.66
N ASP A 73 -11.87 -68.20 10.89
CA ASP A 73 -12.41 -69.11 11.90
C ASP A 73 -13.71 -68.58 12.53
N ASN A 74 -13.75 -67.27 12.83
CA ASN A 74 -14.91 -66.60 13.44
C ASN A 74 -16.20 -66.62 12.59
N LEU A 75 -16.12 -66.98 11.31
CA LEU A 75 -17.26 -67.06 10.39
C LEU A 75 -17.82 -68.49 10.22
N ARG A 76 -17.21 -69.50 10.85
CA ARG A 76 -17.61 -70.90 10.68
C ARG A 76 -18.52 -71.42 11.81
N ASP A 77 -18.30 -70.98 13.03
CA ASP A 77 -18.98 -71.55 14.21
C ASP A 77 -20.33 -70.88 14.54
N SER A 78 -20.57 -69.66 14.09
CA SER A 78 -21.80 -68.90 14.38
C SER A 78 -23.04 -69.34 13.60
N VAL A 79 -22.93 -70.32 12.69
CA VAL A 79 -24.01 -70.72 11.75
C VAL A 79 -24.56 -72.14 12.07
N ALA A 80 -23.94 -72.88 12.99
CA ALA A 80 -24.32 -74.26 13.29
C ALA A 80 -25.32 -74.44 14.45
N SER A 81 -25.56 -73.39 15.26
CA SER A 81 -26.13 -73.55 16.61
C SER A 81 -27.27 -72.56 16.95
N ASN A 82 -28.42 -72.68 16.27
CA ASN A 82 -29.75 -72.35 16.86
C ASN A 82 -30.93 -72.66 15.90
N THR A 83 -31.41 -73.91 15.87
CA THR A 83 -32.78 -74.21 15.35
C THR A 83 -33.36 -75.52 15.91
N GLN A 84 -33.44 -75.69 17.24
CA GLN A 84 -34.22 -76.79 17.82
C GLN A 84 -34.75 -76.46 19.22
N SER A 85 -35.99 -76.89 19.51
CA SER A 85 -36.78 -76.60 20.72
C SER A 85 -37.20 -75.12 20.88
N PHE A 86 -38.36 -74.76 21.45
CA PHE A 86 -39.53 -75.58 21.82
C PHE A 86 -40.84 -74.81 21.54
N GLN A 87 -42.00 -75.46 21.68
CA GLN A 87 -43.31 -74.87 21.41
C GLN A 87 -44.04 -74.40 22.68
N MET A 88 -44.96 -73.45 22.48
CA MET A 88 -46.08 -73.05 23.34
C MET A 88 -45.78 -72.17 24.58
N ASN A 89 -46.14 -70.89 24.46
CA ASN A 89 -47.22 -70.28 25.25
C ASN A 89 -47.98 -69.25 24.38
N ARG A 90 -49.32 -69.26 24.43
CA ARG A 90 -50.16 -68.27 23.74
C ARG A 90 -50.58 -67.18 24.71
N ASP A 91 -49.71 -66.20 24.88
CA ASP A 91 -49.98 -64.84 25.41
C ASP A 91 -48.80 -63.89 25.12
N GLU A 92 -47.62 -64.41 24.79
CA GLU A 92 -46.41 -63.63 24.48
C GLU A 92 -46.42 -62.95 23.08
N ASP A 93 -47.32 -63.38 22.18
CA ASP A 93 -47.39 -62.96 20.77
C ASP A 93 -47.36 -61.43 20.56
N LEU A 94 -47.95 -60.63 21.45
CA LEU A 94 -47.96 -59.17 21.33
C LEU A 94 -46.58 -58.55 21.66
N ASN A 95 -45.95 -58.97 22.75
CA ASN A 95 -44.62 -58.50 23.12
C ASN A 95 -43.57 -58.96 22.10
N ASP A 96 -43.68 -60.18 21.57
CA ASP A 96 -42.78 -60.68 20.53
C ASP A 96 -42.96 -59.94 19.20
N HIS A 97 -44.17 -59.50 18.84
CA HIS A 97 -44.37 -58.67 17.66
C HIS A 97 -43.81 -57.25 17.84
N GLU A 98 -43.92 -56.65 19.03
CA GLU A 98 -43.28 -55.35 19.32
C GLU A 98 -41.75 -55.48 19.40
N MET A 99 -41.22 -56.51 20.05
CA MET A 99 -39.77 -56.75 20.15
C MET A 99 -39.16 -57.07 18.78
N THR A 100 -39.81 -57.91 17.96
CA THR A 100 -39.34 -58.16 16.58
C THR A 100 -39.53 -56.96 15.66
N ALA A 101 -40.49 -56.06 15.92
CA ALA A 101 -40.58 -54.78 15.22
C ALA A 101 -39.46 -53.81 15.64
N ALA A 102 -39.13 -53.73 16.93
CA ALA A 102 -38.00 -52.96 17.44
C ALA A 102 -36.67 -53.45 16.85
N LEU A 103 -36.39 -54.76 16.91
CA LEU A 103 -35.19 -55.37 16.32
C LEU A 103 -35.12 -55.17 14.79
N ARG A 104 -36.25 -55.20 14.07
CA ARG A 104 -36.28 -54.85 12.64
C ARG A 104 -35.98 -53.36 12.39
N SER A 105 -36.47 -52.47 13.24
CA SER A 105 -36.21 -51.03 13.18
C SER A 105 -34.73 -50.72 13.44
N GLU A 106 -34.15 -51.32 14.49
CA GLU A 106 -32.72 -51.22 14.80
C GLU A 106 -31.86 -51.81 13.69
N LEU A 107 -32.20 -52.98 13.15
CA LEU A 107 -31.49 -53.60 12.04
C LEU A 107 -31.57 -52.73 10.77
N ALA A 108 -32.70 -52.11 10.48
CA ALA A 108 -32.83 -51.15 9.38
C ALA A 108 -32.01 -49.86 9.62
N ALA A 109 -31.99 -49.34 10.85
CA ALA A 109 -31.18 -48.18 11.22
C ALA A 109 -29.67 -48.47 11.15
N LEU A 110 -29.25 -49.68 11.55
CA LEU A 110 -27.87 -50.17 11.42
C LEU A 110 -27.50 -50.40 9.96
N GLN A 111 -28.39 -50.94 9.14
CA GLN A 111 -28.18 -51.05 7.68
C GLN A 111 -28.01 -49.66 7.05
N TYR A 112 -28.92 -48.71 7.32
CA TYR A 112 -28.79 -47.33 6.83
C TYR A 112 -27.48 -46.66 7.29
N LYS A 113 -27.08 -46.86 8.55
CA LYS A 113 -25.79 -46.37 9.07
C LYS A 113 -24.60 -47.02 8.37
N ARG A 114 -24.67 -48.33 8.07
CA ARG A 114 -23.66 -49.10 7.33
C ARG A 114 -23.55 -48.65 5.88
N ASP A 115 -24.67 -48.40 5.20
CA ASP A 115 -24.69 -47.90 3.82
C ASP A 115 -24.21 -46.45 3.73
N ARG A 116 -24.61 -45.60 4.68
CA ARG A 116 -24.10 -44.23 4.81
C ARG A 116 -22.58 -44.21 5.03
N LEU A 117 -22.07 -44.99 5.98
CA LEU A 117 -20.63 -45.09 6.24
C LEU A 117 -19.88 -45.68 5.03
N PHE A 118 -20.49 -46.58 4.26
CA PHE A 118 -19.91 -47.10 3.02
C PHE A 118 -19.81 -46.03 1.93
N THR A 119 -20.84 -45.18 1.76
CA THR A 119 -20.77 -44.03 0.84
C THR A 119 -19.75 -42.98 1.29
N GLU A 120 -19.73 -42.60 2.57
CA GLU A 120 -18.74 -41.66 3.12
C GLU A 120 -17.29 -42.21 2.94
N LEU A 121 -17.09 -43.52 3.11
CA LEU A 121 -15.80 -44.18 2.89
C LEU A 121 -15.40 -44.22 1.40
N GLN A 122 -16.37 -44.40 0.49
CA GLN A 122 -16.12 -44.37 -0.95
C GLN A 122 -15.78 -42.95 -1.45
N ASP A 123 -16.45 -41.92 -0.91
CA ASP A 123 -16.12 -40.52 -1.19
C ASP A 123 -14.72 -40.15 -0.67
N MET A 124 -14.34 -40.65 0.52
CA MET A 124 -12.98 -40.47 1.02
C MET A 124 -11.94 -41.18 0.15
N LYS A 125 -12.27 -42.34 -0.47
CA LYS A 125 -11.39 -43.01 -1.45
C LYS A 125 -11.25 -42.24 -2.77
N THR A 126 -12.32 -41.62 -3.29
CA THR A 126 -12.21 -40.80 -4.51
C THR A 126 -11.43 -39.51 -4.24
N GLN A 127 -11.66 -38.87 -3.08
CA GLN A 127 -10.87 -37.72 -2.63
C GLN A 127 -9.40 -38.05 -2.44
N LEU A 128 -9.06 -39.23 -1.90
CA LEU A 128 -7.66 -39.67 -1.76
C LEU A 128 -6.99 -39.80 -3.14
N ARG A 129 -7.60 -40.54 -4.07
CA ARG A 129 -7.10 -40.67 -5.45
C ARG A 129 -6.90 -39.33 -6.15
N SER A 130 -7.81 -38.36 -5.93
CA SER A 130 -7.67 -37.01 -6.50
C SER A 130 -6.48 -36.23 -5.91
N ARG A 131 -6.12 -36.49 -4.65
CA ARG A 131 -4.92 -35.93 -4.01
C ARG A 131 -3.66 -36.62 -4.51
N ASP A 132 -3.66 -37.94 -4.62
CA ASP A 132 -2.51 -38.71 -5.12
C ASP A 132 -2.18 -38.30 -6.56
N GLN A 133 -3.20 -38.15 -7.42
CA GLN A 133 -3.08 -37.59 -8.76
C GLN A 133 -2.46 -36.18 -8.75
N ARG A 134 -2.95 -35.27 -7.90
CA ARG A 134 -2.37 -33.91 -7.81
C ARG A 134 -0.94 -33.89 -7.22
N VAL A 135 -0.58 -34.87 -6.39
CA VAL A 135 0.81 -35.06 -5.92
C VAL A 135 1.71 -35.50 -7.06
N MET A 136 1.29 -36.43 -7.92
CA MET A 136 2.06 -36.83 -9.11
C MET A 136 2.23 -35.67 -10.10
N GLU A 137 1.19 -34.86 -10.32
CA GLU A 137 1.30 -33.64 -11.14
C GLU A 137 2.31 -32.65 -10.56
N LEU A 138 2.25 -32.36 -9.26
CA LEU A 138 3.21 -31.49 -8.58
C LEU A 138 4.64 -32.07 -8.61
N GLN A 139 4.81 -33.38 -8.54
CA GLN A 139 6.11 -34.03 -8.71
C GLN A 139 6.66 -33.78 -10.11
N ALA A 140 5.87 -34.03 -11.16
CA ALA A 140 6.25 -33.76 -12.55
C ALA A 140 6.56 -32.26 -12.80
N GLU A 141 5.78 -31.34 -12.23
CA GLU A 141 6.06 -29.89 -12.24
C GLU A 141 7.45 -29.60 -11.62
N THR A 142 7.79 -30.20 -10.47
CA THR A 142 9.13 -30.01 -9.86
C THR A 142 10.27 -30.65 -10.66
N GLU A 143 10.04 -31.74 -11.39
CA GLU A 143 11.05 -32.36 -12.23
C GLU A 143 11.35 -31.54 -13.48
N GLN A 144 10.32 -30.98 -14.12
CA GLN A 144 10.49 -30.03 -15.23
C GLN A 144 11.26 -28.77 -14.78
N LEU A 145 10.98 -28.25 -13.59
CA LEU A 145 11.72 -27.10 -13.03
C LEU A 145 13.19 -27.44 -12.71
N LYS A 146 13.47 -28.65 -12.17
CA LYS A 146 14.85 -29.13 -11.97
C LYS A 146 15.59 -29.24 -13.30
N GLU A 147 14.96 -29.83 -14.33
CA GLU A 147 15.58 -29.97 -15.65
C GLU A 147 15.82 -28.61 -16.31
N GLN A 148 14.87 -27.67 -16.21
CA GLN A 148 15.04 -26.30 -16.68
C GLN A 148 16.21 -25.59 -15.98
N ALA A 149 16.38 -25.77 -14.67
CA ALA A 149 17.52 -25.23 -13.93
C ALA A 149 18.86 -25.85 -14.38
N VAL A 150 18.91 -27.16 -14.65
CA VAL A 150 20.11 -27.82 -15.20
C VAL A 150 20.45 -27.28 -16.59
N ARG A 151 19.45 -27.15 -17.49
CA ARG A 151 19.63 -26.55 -18.82
C ARG A 151 20.12 -25.10 -18.75
N GLN A 152 19.56 -24.28 -17.85
CA GLN A 152 20.01 -22.90 -17.62
C GLN A 152 21.45 -22.85 -17.09
N ASN A 153 21.82 -23.71 -16.13
CA ASN A 153 23.18 -23.79 -15.61
C ASN A 153 24.20 -24.21 -16.68
N ALA A 154 23.84 -25.12 -17.59
CA ALA A 154 24.67 -25.47 -18.74
C ALA A 154 24.89 -24.29 -19.70
N ILE A 155 23.84 -23.50 -19.98
CA ILE A 155 23.94 -22.27 -20.76
C ILE A 155 24.88 -21.26 -20.06
N ILE A 156 24.69 -21.01 -18.76
CA ILE A 156 25.54 -20.11 -17.96
C ILE A 156 27.01 -20.56 -17.98
N ALA A 157 27.27 -21.86 -17.86
CA ALA A 157 28.63 -22.41 -17.97
C ALA A 157 29.24 -22.18 -19.36
N SER A 158 28.47 -22.38 -20.44
CA SER A 158 28.93 -22.14 -21.81
C SER A 158 29.24 -20.65 -22.06
N LEU A 159 28.42 -19.73 -21.53
CA LEU A 159 28.63 -18.29 -21.63
C LEU A 159 29.85 -17.83 -20.83
N ARG A 160 30.04 -18.35 -19.61
CA ARG A 160 31.25 -18.09 -18.79
C ARG A 160 32.52 -18.55 -19.51
N LYS A 161 32.52 -19.75 -20.09
CA LYS A 161 33.64 -20.23 -20.92
C LYS A 161 33.86 -19.30 -22.11
N ARG A 162 32.80 -18.89 -22.81
CA ARG A 162 32.94 -18.01 -23.98
C ARG A 162 33.51 -16.63 -23.63
N ILE A 163 33.16 -16.09 -22.47
CA ILE A 163 33.76 -14.86 -21.94
C ILE A 163 35.26 -15.07 -21.67
N GLN A 164 35.65 -16.14 -20.98
CA GLN A 164 37.07 -16.46 -20.74
C GLN A 164 37.87 -16.60 -22.05
N GLU A 165 37.35 -17.30 -23.06
CA GLU A 165 38.00 -17.39 -24.37
C GLU A 165 38.10 -16.03 -25.10
N LEU A 166 37.22 -15.07 -24.81
CA LEU A 166 37.28 -13.73 -25.41
C LEU A 166 38.32 -12.85 -24.69
N GLU A 167 38.35 -12.88 -23.35
CA GLU A 167 39.39 -12.22 -22.56
C GLU A 167 40.80 -12.77 -22.89
N GLU A 168 40.93 -14.08 -23.11
CA GLU A 168 42.20 -14.69 -23.54
C GLU A 168 42.62 -14.22 -24.94
N ARG A 169 41.68 -14.08 -25.87
CA ARG A 169 41.95 -13.49 -27.20
C ARG A 169 42.35 -12.02 -27.09
N GLU A 170 41.70 -11.24 -26.23
CA GLU A 170 42.05 -9.84 -25.98
C GLU A 170 43.46 -9.70 -25.37
N ARG A 171 43.78 -10.48 -24.32
CA ARG A 171 45.12 -10.54 -23.72
C ARG A 171 46.19 -10.89 -24.77
N ASN A 172 45.90 -11.86 -25.64
CA ASN A 172 46.81 -12.25 -26.72
C ASN A 172 46.96 -11.15 -27.78
N LEU A 173 45.89 -10.46 -28.17
CA LEU A 173 45.96 -9.32 -29.09
C LEU A 173 46.76 -8.15 -28.50
N ASN A 174 46.58 -7.82 -27.22
CA ASN A 174 47.36 -6.79 -26.53
C ASN A 174 48.86 -7.18 -26.43
N ASN A 175 49.16 -8.46 -26.20
CA ASN A 175 50.53 -8.99 -26.23
C ASN A 175 51.15 -9.01 -27.64
N MET A 176 50.36 -9.14 -28.71
CA MET A 176 50.84 -8.99 -30.08
C MET A 176 50.99 -7.52 -30.48
N ASN A 177 50.08 -6.65 -30.06
CA ASN A 177 50.13 -5.21 -30.36
C ASN A 177 51.37 -4.56 -29.73
N SER A 178 51.64 -4.82 -28.44
CA SER A 178 52.85 -4.32 -27.76
C SER A 178 54.15 -4.81 -28.40
N ARG A 179 54.20 -6.07 -28.88
CA ARG A 179 55.34 -6.58 -29.68
C ARG A 179 55.47 -5.86 -31.03
N SER A 180 54.35 -5.63 -31.72
CA SER A 180 54.34 -4.92 -33.01
C SER A 180 54.72 -3.45 -32.85
N GLU A 181 54.33 -2.81 -31.74
CA GLU A 181 54.70 -1.44 -31.40
C GLU A 181 56.19 -1.33 -31.10
N MET A 182 56.76 -2.27 -30.32
CA MET A 182 58.20 -2.33 -30.08
C MET A 182 58.99 -2.57 -31.39
N ALA A 183 58.50 -3.44 -32.29
CA ALA A 183 59.11 -3.63 -33.61
C ALA A 183 59.02 -2.37 -34.48
N PHE A 184 57.87 -1.70 -34.51
CA PHE A 184 57.67 -0.43 -35.21
C PHE A 184 58.59 0.68 -34.68
N GLN A 185 58.75 0.80 -33.36
CA GLN A 185 59.68 1.75 -32.76
C GLN A 185 61.13 1.47 -33.16
N THR A 186 61.54 0.20 -33.25
CA THR A 186 62.90 -0.17 -33.69
C THR A 186 63.11 0.15 -35.17
N LEU A 187 62.18 -0.23 -36.04
CA LEU A 187 62.22 0.15 -37.46
C LEU A 187 62.23 1.67 -37.64
N GLN A 188 61.48 2.43 -36.82
CA GLN A 188 61.49 3.90 -36.87
C GLN A 188 62.85 4.49 -36.46
N ARG A 189 63.57 3.89 -35.50
CA ARG A 189 64.95 4.28 -35.16
C ARG A 189 65.91 3.96 -36.31
N GLU A 190 65.78 2.78 -36.91
CA GLU A 190 66.60 2.34 -38.05
C GLU A 190 66.37 3.24 -39.28
N CYS A 191 65.13 3.59 -39.63
CA CYS A 191 64.82 4.54 -40.71
C CYS A 191 65.52 5.88 -40.48
N ARG A 192 65.43 6.49 -39.29
CA ARG A 192 66.12 7.75 -38.98
C ARG A 192 67.63 7.63 -39.12
N HIS A 193 68.22 6.53 -38.66
CA HIS A 193 69.66 6.29 -38.81
C HIS A 193 70.08 6.13 -40.28
N GLN A 194 69.27 5.49 -41.12
CA GLN A 194 69.53 5.42 -42.57
C GLN A 194 69.30 6.77 -43.27
N GLU A 195 68.35 7.59 -42.83
CA GLU A 195 68.16 8.97 -43.32
C GLU A 195 69.34 9.89 -42.96
N GLU A 196 69.89 9.77 -41.75
CA GLU A 196 71.11 10.46 -41.32
C GLU A 196 72.31 10.01 -42.18
N ARG A 197 72.49 8.70 -42.32
CA ARG A 197 73.54 8.11 -43.15
C ARG A 197 73.41 8.47 -44.64
N ALA A 198 72.20 8.63 -45.16
CA ALA A 198 71.97 9.09 -46.53
C ALA A 198 72.46 10.53 -46.70
N LYS A 199 72.13 11.44 -45.78
CA LYS A 199 72.60 12.84 -45.79
C LYS A 199 74.13 12.94 -45.68
N ASP A 200 74.75 12.12 -44.84
CA ASP A 200 76.22 12.03 -44.75
C ASP A 200 76.87 11.56 -46.06
N LEU A 201 76.22 10.65 -46.78
CA LEU A 201 76.66 10.20 -48.10
C LEU A 201 76.42 11.26 -49.18
N GLU A 202 75.28 11.96 -49.18
CA GLU A 202 74.99 13.09 -50.07
C GLU A 202 76.02 14.22 -49.89
N HIS A 203 76.32 14.61 -48.65
CA HIS A 203 77.37 15.57 -48.32
C HIS A 203 78.79 15.09 -48.71
N ARG A 204 79.02 13.78 -48.76
CA ARG A 204 80.28 13.20 -49.23
C ARG A 204 80.37 13.17 -50.76
N VAL A 205 79.28 12.85 -51.46
CA VAL A 205 79.19 12.89 -52.92
C VAL A 205 79.37 14.32 -53.43
N SER A 206 78.62 15.29 -52.90
CA SER A 206 78.71 16.69 -53.34
C SER A 206 80.11 17.29 -53.15
N ARG A 207 80.84 16.87 -52.12
CA ARG A 207 82.26 17.21 -51.93
C ARG A 207 83.18 16.54 -52.94
N LEU A 208 83.00 15.24 -53.21
CA LEU A 208 83.76 14.52 -54.23
C LEU A 208 83.50 15.09 -55.64
N GLU A 209 82.28 15.55 -55.93
CA GLU A 209 81.95 16.26 -57.17
C GLU A 209 82.73 17.58 -57.28
N LEU A 210 82.83 18.38 -56.20
CA LEU A 210 83.65 19.60 -56.17
C LEU A 210 85.14 19.29 -56.37
N GLU A 211 85.65 18.25 -55.71
CA GLU A 211 87.05 17.79 -55.85
C GLU A 211 87.36 17.31 -57.28
N CYS A 212 86.48 16.49 -57.88
CA CYS A 212 86.62 16.03 -59.27
C CYS A 212 86.55 17.18 -60.29
N ASN A 213 85.67 18.16 -60.10
CA ASN A 213 85.60 19.34 -60.97
C ASN A 213 86.90 20.18 -60.92
N ALA A 214 87.54 20.28 -59.75
CA ALA A 214 88.82 20.97 -59.61
C ALA A 214 89.99 20.21 -60.27
N GLU A 215 90.02 18.89 -60.15
CA GLU A 215 91.01 18.04 -60.83
C GLU A 215 90.83 18.02 -62.36
N GLU A 216 89.59 18.02 -62.86
CA GLU A 216 89.34 18.07 -64.30
C GLU A 216 89.79 19.40 -64.92
N GLN A 217 89.60 20.52 -64.24
CA GLN A 217 90.14 21.82 -64.66
C GLN A 217 91.68 21.83 -64.71
N GLN A 218 92.36 21.25 -63.70
CA GLN A 218 93.82 21.12 -63.72
C GLN A 218 94.31 20.24 -64.88
N LYS A 219 93.63 19.11 -65.12
CA LYS A 219 93.93 18.17 -66.21
C LYS A 219 93.76 18.82 -67.59
N GLU A 220 92.70 19.60 -67.81
CA GLU A 220 92.45 20.28 -69.09
C GLU A 220 93.55 21.30 -69.39
N MET A 221 94.03 22.02 -68.36
CA MET A 221 95.17 22.95 -68.47
C MET A 221 96.48 22.22 -68.81
N ALA A 222 96.73 21.05 -68.22
CA ALA A 222 97.90 20.22 -68.52
C ALA A 222 97.86 19.56 -69.92
N GLN A 223 96.67 19.22 -70.43
CA GLN A 223 96.52 18.70 -71.79
C GLN A 223 96.81 19.75 -72.85
N LYS A 224 96.38 21.00 -72.63
CA LYS A 224 96.65 22.14 -73.55
C LYS A 224 98.15 22.40 -73.70
N THR A 225 98.93 22.37 -72.61
CA THR A 225 100.39 22.56 -72.67
C THR A 225 101.12 21.39 -73.34
N MET A 226 100.69 20.15 -73.13
CA MET A 226 101.26 18.96 -73.80
C MET A 226 100.98 18.95 -75.31
N ALA A 227 99.76 19.32 -75.74
CA ALA A 227 99.42 19.40 -77.16
C ALA A 227 100.31 20.43 -77.90
N ASP A 228 100.57 21.57 -77.26
CA ASP A 228 101.48 22.60 -77.79
C ASP A 228 102.96 22.20 -77.82
N PHE A 229 103.35 21.17 -77.07
CA PHE A 229 104.69 20.57 -77.12
C PHE A 229 104.79 19.54 -78.25
N LEU A 230 103.87 18.57 -78.32
CA LEU A 230 103.85 17.52 -79.35
C LEU A 230 103.74 18.10 -80.77
N ARG A 231 102.97 19.18 -80.94
CA ARG A 231 102.85 19.94 -82.21
C ARG A 231 104.17 20.53 -82.71
N ARG A 232 105.13 20.82 -81.82
CA ARG A 232 106.49 21.27 -82.18
C ARG A 232 107.39 20.10 -82.55
N LEU A 233 107.16 18.94 -81.94
CA LEU A 233 107.97 17.72 -82.10
C LEU A 233 107.66 16.98 -83.41
N SER A 234 106.38 16.84 -83.77
CA SER A 234 105.96 16.15 -85.00
C SER A 234 106.50 16.84 -86.28
N ASN A 235 106.56 18.17 -86.28
CA ASN A 235 107.13 18.97 -87.37
C ASN A 235 108.64 18.74 -87.61
N ALA A 236 109.34 17.99 -86.75
CA ALA A 236 110.79 17.82 -86.82
C ALA A 236 111.26 16.45 -87.34
N LEU A 237 110.36 15.48 -87.62
CA LEU A 237 110.73 14.05 -87.67
C LEU A 237 110.12 13.16 -88.79
N GLY A 238 109.21 13.64 -89.64
CA GLY A 238 108.34 12.76 -90.46
C GLY A 238 109.02 11.92 -91.57
N ILE A 239 108.79 10.59 -91.57
CA ILE A 239 109.04 9.57 -92.62
C ILE A 239 108.37 8.21 -92.21
N GLU A 240 107.99 7.32 -93.15
CA GLU A 240 107.46 5.95 -92.90
C GLU A 240 107.90 4.90 -93.97
N GLY A 241 108.11 3.62 -93.57
CA GLY A 241 108.19 2.38 -94.40
C GLY A 241 109.42 2.17 -95.34
N ALA A 242 109.72 1.00 -95.98
CA ALA A 242 109.36 -0.45 -95.91
C ALA A 242 110.23 -1.21 -97.01
N GLU A 243 110.45 -2.54 -97.20
CA GLU A 243 110.30 -3.85 -96.50
C GLU A 243 111.09 -4.98 -97.29
N SER A 244 110.76 -6.29 -97.14
CA SER A 244 110.93 -7.44 -98.10
C SER A 244 112.08 -8.48 -97.98
N HIS A 245 111.73 -9.79 -98.16
CA HIS A 245 112.60 -11.02 -98.15
C HIS A 245 112.08 -12.14 -99.10
N SER A 246 112.79 -13.30 -99.24
CA SER A 246 112.46 -14.36 -100.24
C SER A 246 112.78 -15.84 -99.90
N ASN A 247 111.98 -16.75 -100.47
CA ASN A 247 112.21 -18.17 -100.82
C ASN A 247 112.49 -19.29 -99.80
N ASP A 248 113.19 -19.11 -98.67
CA ASP A 248 113.28 -20.21 -97.66
C ASP A 248 111.90 -20.61 -97.11
N ALA A 249 110.99 -19.62 -97.07
CA ALA A 249 109.60 -19.73 -96.64
C ALA A 249 108.74 -20.81 -97.35
N LEU A 250 109.24 -21.46 -98.41
CA LEU A 250 108.53 -22.57 -99.08
C LEU A 250 108.74 -23.93 -98.40
N ILE A 251 109.87 -24.16 -97.74
CA ILE A 251 110.12 -25.40 -96.97
C ILE A 251 109.42 -25.29 -95.61
N ASP A 252 109.51 -24.11 -94.97
CA ASP A 252 108.70 -23.76 -93.81
C ASP A 252 107.21 -24.04 -94.10
N ARG A 253 106.70 -23.68 -95.29
CA ARG A 253 105.29 -23.88 -95.66
C ARG A 253 104.81 -25.32 -95.61
N VAL A 254 105.68 -26.30 -95.86
CA VAL A 254 105.33 -27.72 -95.79
C VAL A 254 105.37 -28.22 -94.34
N SER A 255 106.32 -27.73 -93.54
CA SER A 255 106.35 -27.95 -92.09
C SER A 255 105.15 -27.33 -91.38
N ASP A 256 104.79 -26.10 -91.74
CA ASP A 256 103.56 -25.40 -91.34
C ASP A 256 102.33 -26.26 -91.62
N LEU A 257 102.19 -26.80 -92.83
CA LEU A 257 101.03 -27.63 -93.22
C LEU A 257 100.86 -28.89 -92.36
N VAL A 258 101.95 -29.57 -92.00
CA VAL A 258 101.90 -30.74 -91.10
C VAL A 258 101.61 -30.31 -89.66
N GLN A 259 102.21 -29.21 -89.21
CA GLN A 259 101.93 -28.64 -87.89
C GLN A 259 100.45 -28.19 -87.81
N ASP A 260 99.91 -27.60 -88.87
CA ASP A 260 98.52 -27.16 -88.98
C ASP A 260 97.56 -28.35 -89.03
N HIS A 261 97.88 -29.43 -89.76
CA HIS A 261 97.07 -30.66 -89.71
C HIS A 261 96.99 -31.25 -88.27
N THR A 262 98.09 -31.22 -87.50
CA THR A 262 98.04 -31.65 -86.10
C THR A 262 97.28 -30.66 -85.20
N LYS A 263 97.42 -29.33 -85.42
CA LYS A 263 96.60 -28.31 -84.75
C LYS A 263 95.11 -28.50 -85.05
N THR A 264 94.72 -28.74 -86.31
CA THR A 264 93.31 -28.94 -86.69
C THR A 264 92.74 -30.25 -86.13
N ARG A 265 93.53 -31.32 -86.03
CA ARG A 265 93.10 -32.55 -85.36
C ARG A 265 92.85 -32.34 -83.87
N ILE A 266 93.72 -31.63 -83.17
CA ILE A 266 93.55 -31.29 -81.74
C ILE A 266 92.35 -30.34 -81.53
N LYS A 267 92.15 -29.37 -82.44
CA LYS A 267 90.94 -28.53 -82.47
C LYS A 267 89.69 -29.38 -82.72
N SER A 268 89.74 -30.38 -83.60
CA SER A 268 88.60 -31.26 -83.88
C SER A 268 88.23 -32.16 -82.70
N SER A 269 89.20 -32.68 -81.95
CA SER A 269 88.91 -33.46 -80.73
C SER A 269 88.34 -32.57 -79.63
N SER A 270 88.99 -31.44 -79.33
CA SER A 270 88.47 -30.49 -78.31
C SER A 270 87.11 -29.89 -78.67
N LEU A 271 86.82 -29.66 -79.97
CA LEU A 271 85.47 -29.30 -80.41
C LEU A 271 84.48 -30.44 -80.19
N SER A 272 84.85 -31.70 -80.47
CA SER A 272 84.00 -32.87 -80.19
C SER A 272 83.72 -33.05 -78.69
N ASP A 273 84.72 -32.84 -77.83
CA ASP A 273 84.57 -32.90 -76.38
C ASP A 273 83.66 -31.76 -75.88
N SER A 274 83.84 -30.53 -76.41
CA SER A 274 82.99 -29.38 -76.08
C SER A 274 81.54 -29.54 -76.58
N LEU A 275 81.34 -30.23 -77.70
CA LEU A 275 80.00 -30.58 -78.19
C LEU A 275 79.34 -31.59 -77.24
N ALA A 276 80.08 -32.60 -76.77
CA ALA A 276 79.57 -33.58 -75.81
C ALA A 276 79.17 -32.95 -74.47
N THR A 277 79.94 -31.98 -73.96
CA THR A 277 79.56 -31.23 -72.74
C THR A 277 78.32 -30.36 -72.98
N VAL A 278 78.26 -29.61 -74.09
CA VAL A 278 77.09 -28.79 -74.45
C VAL A 278 75.84 -29.64 -74.66
N GLU A 279 75.95 -30.86 -75.21
CA GLU A 279 74.82 -31.77 -75.29
C GLU A 279 74.34 -32.27 -73.91
N ILE A 280 75.25 -32.45 -72.94
CA ILE A 280 74.88 -32.83 -71.56
C ILE A 280 74.16 -31.64 -70.90
N GLU A 281 74.72 -30.44 -70.97
CA GLU A 281 74.10 -29.19 -70.47
C GLU A 281 72.72 -28.93 -71.11
N LEU A 282 72.55 -29.24 -72.41
CA LEU A 282 71.27 -29.12 -73.11
C LEU A 282 70.24 -30.18 -72.66
N ARG A 283 70.67 -31.40 -72.30
CA ARG A 283 69.79 -32.40 -71.67
C ARG A 283 69.40 -31.99 -70.26
N GLU A 284 70.34 -31.49 -69.47
CA GLU A 284 70.11 -31.06 -68.08
C GLU A 284 69.21 -29.83 -67.98
N SER A 285 69.45 -28.80 -68.80
CA SER A 285 68.59 -27.62 -68.90
C SER A 285 67.18 -27.96 -69.41
N ARG A 286 67.03 -28.90 -70.35
CA ARG A 286 65.71 -29.44 -70.73
C ARG A 286 65.02 -30.17 -69.57
N ASN A 287 65.75 -30.92 -68.76
CA ASN A 287 65.22 -31.57 -67.55
C ASN A 287 64.92 -30.59 -66.40
N ALA A 288 65.60 -29.45 -66.34
CA ALA A 288 65.24 -28.34 -65.45
C ALA A 288 63.96 -27.63 -65.92
N LEU A 289 63.86 -27.33 -67.22
CA LEU A 289 62.66 -26.74 -67.84
C LEU A 289 61.41 -27.62 -67.64
N ASN A 290 61.53 -28.93 -67.87
CA ASN A 290 60.42 -29.86 -67.66
C ASN A 290 59.91 -29.85 -66.20
N ARG A 291 60.82 -29.79 -65.20
CA ARG A 291 60.45 -29.66 -63.79
C ARG A 291 59.75 -28.32 -63.51
N ALA A 292 60.33 -27.21 -63.98
CA ALA A 292 59.73 -25.88 -63.83
C ALA A 292 58.33 -25.76 -64.49
N LEU A 293 58.07 -26.48 -65.58
CA LEU A 293 56.74 -26.58 -66.19
C LEU A 293 55.75 -27.37 -65.32
N MET A 294 56.17 -28.50 -64.74
CA MET A 294 55.33 -29.26 -63.80
C MET A 294 55.03 -28.45 -62.54
N ASP A 295 56.00 -27.71 -62.02
CA ASP A 295 55.83 -26.83 -60.85
C ASP A 295 54.90 -25.65 -61.17
N LYS A 296 55.02 -25.05 -62.36
CA LYS A 296 54.06 -24.06 -62.87
C LYS A 296 52.64 -24.62 -62.91
N GLU A 297 52.43 -25.83 -63.43
CA GLU A 297 51.10 -26.47 -63.46
C GLU A 297 50.56 -26.78 -62.06
N ASN A 298 51.43 -27.21 -61.13
CA ASN A 298 51.08 -27.42 -59.72
C ASN A 298 50.60 -26.12 -59.07
N LEU A 299 51.36 -25.03 -59.24
CA LEU A 299 51.00 -23.70 -58.74
C LEU A 299 49.72 -23.15 -59.41
N GLN A 300 49.53 -23.39 -60.72
CA GLN A 300 48.32 -22.98 -61.43
C GLN A 300 47.08 -23.73 -60.93
N ARG A 301 47.18 -25.03 -60.63
CA ARG A 301 46.11 -25.82 -60.00
C ARG A 301 45.82 -25.38 -58.57
N GLN A 302 46.84 -25.04 -57.78
CA GLN A 302 46.66 -24.46 -56.44
C GLN A 302 45.98 -23.09 -56.49
N ALA A 303 46.42 -22.19 -57.37
CA ALA A 303 45.82 -20.86 -57.56
C ALA A 303 44.34 -20.95 -57.98
N ALA A 304 43.98 -21.87 -58.88
CA ALA A 304 42.59 -22.11 -59.25
C ALA A 304 41.74 -22.60 -58.06
N SER A 305 42.27 -23.50 -57.24
CA SER A 305 41.62 -23.97 -56.00
C SER A 305 41.39 -22.82 -55.00
N HIS A 306 42.42 -21.99 -54.79
CA HIS A 306 42.33 -20.82 -53.90
C HIS A 306 41.34 -19.75 -54.40
N LEU A 307 41.18 -19.58 -55.73
CA LEU A 307 40.17 -18.68 -56.28
C LEU A 307 38.74 -19.15 -55.97
N ILE A 308 38.46 -20.45 -56.15
CA ILE A 308 37.15 -21.05 -55.82
C ILE A 308 36.85 -20.90 -54.32
N GLU A 309 37.83 -21.15 -53.46
CA GLU A 309 37.68 -20.98 -52.01
C GLU A 309 37.46 -19.51 -51.60
N LEU A 310 38.13 -18.55 -52.27
CA LEU A 310 37.88 -17.12 -52.07
C LEU A 310 36.47 -16.71 -52.53
N GLU A 311 35.93 -17.32 -53.59
CA GLU A 311 34.55 -17.08 -54.03
C GLU A 311 33.53 -17.68 -53.05
N ARG A 312 33.77 -18.89 -52.53
CA ARG A 312 32.97 -19.49 -51.45
C ARG A 312 32.93 -18.59 -50.21
N LEU A 313 34.09 -18.13 -49.75
CA LEU A 313 34.21 -17.25 -48.57
C LEU A 313 33.62 -15.86 -48.79
N ARG A 314 33.67 -15.30 -50.01
CA ARG A 314 32.95 -14.06 -50.37
C ARG A 314 31.44 -14.25 -50.24
N LYS A 315 30.89 -15.33 -50.79
CA LYS A 315 29.45 -15.61 -50.68
C LYS A 315 29.02 -15.81 -49.23
N GLU A 316 29.75 -16.60 -48.45
CA GLU A 316 29.44 -16.81 -47.03
C GLU A 316 29.52 -15.50 -46.22
N LYS A 317 30.44 -14.60 -46.57
CA LYS A 317 30.47 -13.23 -46.00
C LYS A 317 29.22 -12.43 -46.39
N GLU A 318 28.79 -12.46 -47.65
CA GLU A 318 27.60 -11.75 -48.12
C GLU A 318 26.31 -12.28 -47.46
N ASP A 319 26.15 -13.60 -47.40
CA ASP A 319 25.03 -14.26 -46.71
C ASP A 319 24.99 -13.83 -45.22
N LEU A 320 26.13 -13.87 -44.52
CA LEU A 320 26.26 -13.41 -43.12
C LEU A 320 26.00 -11.90 -42.95
N GLU A 321 26.45 -11.04 -43.86
CA GLU A 321 26.14 -9.60 -43.84
C GLU A 321 24.63 -9.34 -44.00
N THR A 322 23.91 -10.13 -44.81
CA THR A 322 22.45 -9.98 -44.89
C THR A 322 21.76 -10.43 -43.60
N GLN A 323 22.20 -11.53 -42.98
CA GLN A 323 21.67 -12.00 -41.71
C GLN A 323 21.93 -11.00 -40.56
N GLN A 324 23.12 -10.40 -40.52
CA GLN A 324 23.43 -9.30 -39.60
C GLN A 324 22.44 -8.15 -39.77
N ARG A 325 22.27 -7.63 -41.00
CA ARG A 325 21.33 -6.51 -41.29
C ARG A 325 19.87 -6.82 -40.95
N LEU A 326 19.45 -8.10 -40.95
CA LEU A 326 18.12 -8.51 -40.49
C LEU A 326 18.03 -8.46 -38.97
N THR A 327 18.95 -9.11 -38.25
CA THR A 327 18.97 -9.10 -36.78
C THR A 327 19.16 -7.69 -36.18
N GLU A 328 19.92 -6.80 -36.85
CA GLU A 328 20.03 -5.40 -36.46
C GLU A 328 18.70 -4.65 -36.55
N LYS A 329 17.89 -4.91 -37.59
CA LYS A 329 16.54 -4.34 -37.74
C LYS A 329 15.59 -4.87 -36.66
N GLU A 330 15.65 -6.16 -36.36
CA GLU A 330 14.86 -6.77 -35.28
C GLU A 330 15.23 -6.18 -33.91
N LEU A 331 16.52 -6.02 -33.62
CA LEU A 331 17.01 -5.37 -32.40
C LEU A 331 16.57 -3.90 -32.29
N CYS A 332 16.50 -3.16 -33.40
CA CYS A 332 15.93 -1.81 -33.40
C CYS A 332 14.42 -1.84 -33.09
N GLN A 333 13.64 -2.67 -33.77
CA GLN A 333 12.20 -2.81 -33.49
C GLN A 333 11.91 -3.25 -32.05
N LEU A 334 12.78 -4.08 -31.44
CA LEU A 334 12.66 -4.48 -30.04
C LEU A 334 13.00 -3.33 -29.07
N ARG A 335 13.99 -2.48 -29.39
CA ARG A 335 14.27 -1.24 -28.64
C ARG A 335 13.09 -0.26 -28.73
N ASP A 336 12.51 -0.09 -29.91
CA ASP A 336 11.35 0.79 -30.11
C ASP A 336 10.14 0.30 -29.30
N LYS A 337 9.81 -1.00 -29.38
CA LYS A 337 8.77 -1.65 -28.57
C LYS A 337 9.04 -1.51 -27.06
N LEU A 338 10.30 -1.64 -26.62
CA LEU A 338 10.68 -1.44 -25.22
C LEU A 338 10.52 0.02 -24.77
N SER A 339 10.85 0.98 -25.62
CA SER A 339 10.68 2.42 -25.32
C SER A 339 9.20 2.81 -25.21
N LEU A 340 8.35 2.33 -26.13
CA LEU A 340 6.89 2.51 -26.09
C LEU A 340 6.28 1.87 -24.83
N CYS A 341 6.71 0.66 -24.49
CA CYS A 341 6.27 -0.04 -23.28
C CYS A 341 6.70 0.71 -22.00
N SER A 342 7.92 1.25 -21.98
CA SER A 342 8.44 2.03 -20.85
C SER A 342 7.75 3.39 -20.71
N HIS A 343 7.40 4.05 -21.81
CA HIS A 343 6.60 5.28 -21.80
C HIS A 343 5.17 5.00 -21.30
N SER A 344 4.53 3.93 -21.79
CA SER A 344 3.22 3.49 -21.30
C SER A 344 3.24 3.15 -19.81
N LEU A 345 4.26 2.43 -19.33
CA LEU A 345 4.47 2.13 -17.92
C LEU A 345 4.66 3.42 -17.09
N GLY A 346 5.38 4.41 -17.63
CA GLY A 346 5.49 5.75 -17.04
C GLY A 346 4.12 6.40 -16.84
N THR A 347 3.34 6.55 -17.92
CA THR A 347 2.00 7.16 -17.82
C THR A 347 1.04 6.41 -16.87
N ALA A 348 1.16 5.09 -16.78
CA ALA A 348 0.42 4.29 -15.81
C ALA A 348 0.91 4.52 -14.37
N SER A 349 2.22 4.62 -14.16
CA SER A 349 2.83 4.96 -12.87
C SER A 349 2.43 6.35 -12.38
N ASP A 350 2.41 7.34 -13.28
CA ASP A 350 1.99 8.71 -12.99
C ASP A 350 0.49 8.76 -12.63
N SER A 351 -0.34 8.01 -13.37
CA SER A 351 -1.77 7.84 -13.04
C SER A 351 -1.99 7.16 -11.68
N ILE A 352 -1.17 6.17 -11.31
CA ILE A 352 -1.23 5.50 -10.00
C ILE A 352 -0.77 6.47 -8.89
N ALA A 353 0.27 7.26 -9.12
CA ALA A 353 0.72 8.28 -8.17
C ALA A 353 -0.36 9.36 -7.94
N ALA A 354 -1.02 9.82 -9.00
CA ALA A 354 -2.14 10.75 -8.91
C ALA A 354 -3.33 10.14 -8.14
N GLN A 355 -3.71 8.89 -8.44
CA GLN A 355 -4.75 8.18 -7.68
C GLN A 355 -4.38 8.03 -6.20
N GLN A 356 -3.14 7.65 -5.89
CA GLN A 356 -2.66 7.53 -4.51
C GLN A 356 -2.74 8.86 -3.75
N ALA A 357 -2.44 9.98 -4.41
CA ALA A 357 -2.60 11.33 -3.83
C ALA A 357 -4.06 11.70 -3.59
N THR A 358 -5.00 11.32 -4.47
CA THR A 358 -6.44 11.50 -4.19
C THR A 358 -6.92 10.62 -3.03
N ILE A 359 -6.38 9.41 -2.89
CA ILE A 359 -6.72 8.50 -1.79
C ILE A 359 -6.20 9.02 -0.44
N THR A 360 -5.00 9.62 -0.39
CA THR A 360 -4.51 10.24 0.86
C THR A 360 -5.29 11.50 1.23
N HIS A 361 -5.68 12.33 0.25
CA HIS A 361 -6.56 13.49 0.49
C HIS A 361 -7.93 13.07 1.03
N LEU A 362 -8.61 12.11 0.39
CA LEU A 362 -9.92 11.63 0.82
C LEU A 362 -9.89 10.97 2.21
N LYS A 363 -8.78 10.32 2.59
CA LYS A 363 -8.57 9.82 3.96
C LYS A 363 -8.43 10.96 4.98
N GLY A 364 -7.77 12.05 4.62
CA GLY A 364 -7.69 13.26 5.44
C GLY A 364 -9.06 13.91 5.66
N ASP A 365 -9.87 14.00 4.59
CA ASP A 365 -11.22 14.58 4.65
C ASP A 365 -12.18 13.71 5.47
N LEU A 366 -12.10 12.38 5.32
CA LEU A 366 -12.85 11.43 6.13
C LEU A 366 -12.50 11.58 7.63
N CYS A 367 -11.20 11.61 7.97
CA CYS A 367 -10.75 11.77 9.34
C CYS A 367 -11.22 13.11 9.95
N GLN A 368 -11.18 14.21 9.19
CA GLN A 368 -11.79 15.48 9.61
C GLN A 368 -13.31 15.39 9.81
N SER A 369 -14.02 14.59 9.01
CA SER A 369 -15.47 14.37 9.15
C SER A 369 -15.80 13.52 10.39
N GLU A 370 -14.98 12.51 10.69
CA GLU A 370 -15.06 11.70 11.90
C GLU A 370 -14.81 12.58 13.14
N GLU A 371 -13.76 13.41 13.15
CA GLU A 371 -13.51 14.39 14.21
C GLU A 371 -14.70 15.33 14.43
N LYS A 372 -15.25 15.91 13.35
CA LYS A 372 -16.43 16.81 13.44
C LYS A 372 -17.63 16.07 14.02
N THR A 373 -17.84 14.82 13.64
CA THR A 373 -18.93 13.98 14.17
C THR A 373 -18.74 13.70 15.66
N ILE A 374 -17.52 13.37 16.10
CA ILE A 374 -17.19 13.12 17.51
C ILE A 374 -17.36 14.41 18.34
N ARG A 375 -16.98 15.58 17.82
CA ARG A 375 -17.20 16.88 18.50
C ARG A 375 -18.69 17.14 18.71
N VAL A 376 -19.50 17.03 17.66
CA VAL A 376 -20.97 17.23 17.72
C VAL A 376 -21.65 16.19 18.63
N GLN A 377 -21.18 14.94 18.68
CA GLN A 377 -21.68 13.93 19.61
C GLN A 377 -21.35 14.27 21.08
N ASN A 378 -20.16 14.79 21.37
CA ASN A 378 -19.81 15.26 22.71
C ASN A 378 -20.62 16.50 23.12
N GLU A 379 -20.81 17.46 22.20
CA GLU A 379 -21.66 18.65 22.41
C GLU A 379 -23.11 18.23 22.72
N LEU A 380 -23.69 17.32 21.92
CA LEU A 380 -25.03 16.77 22.16
C LEU A 380 -25.12 16.07 23.53
N ARG A 381 -24.13 15.26 23.91
CA ARG A 381 -24.08 14.63 25.24
C ARG A 381 -24.08 15.67 26.35
N HIS A 382 -23.24 16.71 26.25
CA HIS A 382 -23.18 17.77 27.26
C HIS A 382 -24.47 18.61 27.35
N VAL A 383 -25.19 18.79 26.24
CA VAL A 383 -26.53 19.40 26.25
C VAL A 383 -27.55 18.49 26.96
N LEU A 384 -27.52 17.18 26.71
CA LEU A 384 -28.40 16.22 27.39
C LEU A 384 -28.07 16.12 28.90
N GLU A 385 -26.79 16.10 29.28
CA GLU A 385 -26.34 16.18 30.68
C GLU A 385 -26.84 17.46 31.37
N SER A 386 -26.69 18.62 30.72
CA SER A 386 -27.17 19.91 31.23
C SER A 386 -28.69 19.95 31.41
N LEU A 387 -29.45 19.46 30.42
CA LEU A 387 -30.92 19.36 30.49
C LEU A 387 -31.37 18.42 31.62
N ALA A 388 -30.72 17.27 31.77
CA ALA A 388 -31.03 16.32 32.83
C ALA A 388 -30.73 16.88 34.23
N ILE A 389 -29.64 17.65 34.39
CA ILE A 389 -29.34 18.35 35.65
C ILE A 389 -30.43 19.40 35.97
N MET A 390 -30.90 20.16 34.98
CA MET A 390 -31.95 21.18 35.19
C MET A 390 -33.35 20.60 35.44
N LEU A 391 -33.66 19.41 34.90
CA LEU A 391 -34.95 18.72 35.06
C LEU A 391 -34.98 17.75 36.25
N GLY A 392 -33.80 17.37 36.74
CA GLY A 392 -33.59 16.64 37.98
C GLY A 392 -33.94 17.50 39.20
N THR A 393 -34.43 16.85 40.24
CA THR A 393 -34.64 17.44 41.57
C THR A 393 -34.05 16.50 42.62
N PRO A 394 -33.71 16.96 43.84
CA PRO A 394 -33.20 16.07 44.90
C PRO A 394 -34.11 14.87 45.23
N THR A 395 -35.40 14.93 44.84
CA THR A 395 -36.43 13.91 45.02
C THR A 395 -36.73 13.07 43.77
N LYS A 396 -36.32 13.51 42.57
CA LYS A 396 -36.54 12.81 41.29
C LYS A 396 -35.31 13.03 40.40
N PHE A 397 -34.45 12.02 40.29
CA PHE A 397 -33.33 12.00 39.35
C PHE A 397 -33.85 12.01 37.90
N CYS A 398 -33.13 12.69 37.00
CA CYS A 398 -33.32 12.61 35.57
C CYS A 398 -32.01 12.13 34.95
N GLU A 399 -32.08 11.12 34.09
CA GLU A 399 -30.91 10.61 33.36
C GLU A 399 -30.62 11.47 32.13
N ALA A 400 -29.35 11.53 31.70
CA ALA A 400 -28.87 12.28 30.54
C ALA A 400 -29.23 11.63 29.19
N SER A 401 -30.46 11.13 29.06
CA SER A 401 -31.00 10.53 27.83
C SER A 401 -32.17 11.35 27.28
N GLU A 402 -32.27 11.43 25.95
CA GLU A 402 -33.35 12.19 25.29
C GLU A 402 -34.76 11.67 25.67
N LEU A 403 -34.90 10.35 25.88
CA LEU A 403 -36.13 9.71 26.34
C LEU A 403 -36.47 10.12 27.77
N SER A 404 -35.51 9.97 28.70
CA SER A 404 -35.67 10.31 30.12
C SER A 404 -36.00 11.79 30.32
N ILE A 405 -35.37 12.67 29.52
CA ILE A 405 -35.65 14.12 29.48
C ILE A 405 -37.08 14.39 28.98
N LYS A 406 -37.51 13.77 27.87
CA LYS A 406 -38.90 13.88 27.35
C LYS A 406 -39.94 13.28 28.29
N GLU A 407 -39.58 12.31 29.11
CA GLU A 407 -40.44 11.77 30.17
C GLU A 407 -40.55 12.73 31.34
N ARG A 408 -39.42 13.23 31.84
CA ARG A 408 -39.42 14.20 32.94
C ARG A 408 -40.14 15.51 32.59
N ILE A 409 -40.07 15.97 31.34
CA ILE A 409 -40.85 17.11 30.85
C ILE A 409 -42.36 16.79 30.82
N ARG A 410 -42.76 15.59 30.37
CA ARG A 410 -44.18 15.17 30.40
C ARG A 410 -44.72 15.08 31.82
N ASP A 411 -43.94 14.53 32.75
CA ASP A 411 -44.19 14.53 34.19
C ASP A 411 -44.45 15.94 34.73
N LEU A 412 -43.53 16.88 34.48
CA LEU A 412 -43.62 18.26 34.96
C LEU A 412 -44.82 19.01 34.36
N LEU A 413 -45.18 18.73 33.11
CA LEU A 413 -46.39 19.26 32.48
C LEU A 413 -47.68 18.67 33.09
N GLY A 414 -47.67 17.41 33.53
CA GLY A 414 -48.74 16.80 34.33
C GLY A 414 -48.85 17.47 35.70
N GLU A 415 -47.76 17.45 36.48
CA GLU A 415 -47.69 18.09 37.80
C GLU A 415 -48.13 19.58 37.76
N ASN A 416 -47.86 20.30 36.67
CA ASN A 416 -48.27 21.69 36.50
C ASN A 416 -49.75 21.86 36.12
N LYS A 417 -50.34 20.93 35.36
CA LYS A 417 -51.79 20.91 35.12
C LYS A 417 -52.54 20.67 36.43
N ASP A 418 -52.12 19.68 37.22
CA ASP A 418 -52.76 19.36 38.50
C ASP A 418 -52.68 20.56 39.49
N LYS A 419 -51.53 21.25 39.53
CA LYS A 419 -51.37 22.50 40.28
C LYS A 419 -52.29 23.62 39.75
N SER A 420 -52.48 23.72 38.43
CA SER A 420 -53.38 24.72 37.83
C SER A 420 -54.84 24.45 38.19
N SER A 421 -55.32 23.21 38.06
CA SER A 421 -56.66 22.79 38.49
C SER A 421 -56.88 23.00 39.99
N CYS A 422 -55.85 22.81 40.80
CA CYS A 422 -55.90 23.10 42.24
C CYS A 422 -56.02 24.61 42.52
N ILE A 423 -55.28 25.45 41.79
CA ILE A 423 -55.38 26.92 41.85
C ILE A 423 -56.77 27.38 41.39
N GLU A 424 -57.35 26.79 40.36
CA GLU A 424 -58.73 27.08 39.92
C GLU A 424 -59.74 26.69 41.01
N SER A 425 -59.66 25.49 41.59
CA SER A 425 -60.51 25.11 42.72
C SER A 425 -60.33 26.00 43.96
N LEU A 426 -59.15 26.59 44.16
CA LEU A 426 -58.90 27.59 45.23
C LEU A 426 -59.46 28.97 44.88
N ARG A 427 -59.44 29.37 43.60
CA ARG A 427 -60.12 30.59 43.10
C ARG A 427 -61.63 30.47 43.24
N ASP A 428 -62.23 29.34 42.88
CA ASP A 428 -63.67 29.10 43.05
C ASP A 428 -64.09 29.22 44.51
N LYS A 429 -63.30 28.64 45.43
CA LYS A 429 -63.49 28.76 46.89
C LYS A 429 -63.32 30.20 47.37
N LEU A 430 -62.33 30.94 46.83
CA LEU A 430 -62.11 32.35 47.16
C LEU A 430 -63.28 33.22 46.67
N CYS A 431 -63.78 33.00 45.46
CA CYS A 431 -64.97 33.66 44.92
C CYS A 431 -66.21 33.34 45.75
N PHE A 432 -66.44 32.08 46.12
CA PHE A 432 -67.56 31.70 47.00
C PHE A 432 -67.48 32.39 48.38
N VAL A 433 -66.29 32.48 48.98
CA VAL A 433 -66.09 33.21 50.24
C VAL A 433 -66.24 34.73 50.05
N HIS A 434 -65.81 35.27 48.91
CA HIS A 434 -66.00 36.67 48.55
C HIS A 434 -67.48 37.01 48.34
N ASP A 435 -68.26 36.17 47.65
CA ASP A 435 -69.70 36.34 47.47
C ASP A 435 -70.47 36.26 48.81
N GLN A 436 -70.02 35.38 49.72
CA GLN A 436 -70.57 35.34 51.07
C GLN A 436 -70.21 36.58 51.88
N LEU A 437 -68.99 37.11 51.75
CA LEU A 437 -68.59 38.37 52.38
C LEU A 437 -69.34 39.57 51.79
N ALA A 438 -69.55 39.60 50.46
CA ALA A 438 -70.32 40.63 49.76
C ALA A 438 -71.78 40.66 50.28
N LYS A 439 -72.43 39.50 50.39
CA LYS A 439 -73.78 39.40 50.99
C LYS A 439 -73.81 39.78 52.47
N LYS A 440 -72.72 39.57 53.22
CA LYS A 440 -72.62 40.01 54.62
C LYS A 440 -72.32 41.50 54.77
N THR A 441 -71.62 42.11 53.81
CA THR A 441 -71.41 43.57 53.77
C THR A 441 -72.65 44.29 53.28
N GLU A 442 -73.36 43.77 52.28
CA GLU A 442 -74.69 44.25 51.84
C GLU A 442 -75.70 44.28 53.01
N LEU A 443 -75.88 43.15 53.72
CA LEU A 443 -76.75 43.10 54.92
C LEU A 443 -76.26 44.02 56.07
N TRP A 444 -74.96 44.29 56.15
CA TRP A 444 -74.41 45.23 57.14
C TRP A 444 -74.63 46.68 56.70
N GLU A 445 -74.58 46.99 55.41
CA GLU A 445 -74.88 48.30 54.82
C GLU A 445 -76.38 48.60 54.86
N GLU A 446 -77.27 47.61 54.67
CA GLU A 446 -78.71 47.74 54.96
C GLU A 446 -78.96 48.09 56.44
N MET A 447 -78.28 47.41 57.36
CA MET A 447 -78.39 47.71 58.79
C MET A 447 -77.81 49.09 59.13
N ASN A 448 -76.66 49.45 58.54
CA ASN A 448 -75.97 50.71 58.82
C ASN A 448 -76.67 51.92 58.16
N THR A 449 -77.27 51.76 56.98
CA THR A 449 -78.15 52.77 56.40
C THR A 449 -79.43 52.92 57.21
N ARG A 450 -80.01 51.83 57.75
CA ARG A 450 -81.13 51.92 58.69
C ARG A 450 -80.77 52.63 59.99
N VAL A 451 -79.58 52.38 60.55
CA VAL A 451 -79.03 53.15 61.69
C VAL A 451 -78.86 54.62 61.32
N ARG A 452 -78.24 54.90 60.17
CA ARG A 452 -78.04 56.27 59.68
C ARG A 452 -79.36 57.02 59.46
N ILE A 453 -80.41 56.38 58.96
CA ILE A 453 -81.74 56.98 58.84
C ILE A 453 -82.29 57.35 60.22
N LEU A 454 -82.14 56.48 61.24
CA LEU A 454 -82.53 56.80 62.62
C LEU A 454 -81.67 57.91 63.23
N GLU A 455 -80.39 58.02 62.86
CA GLU A 455 -79.52 59.13 63.25
C GLU A 455 -79.86 60.43 62.52
N GLU A 456 -80.28 60.38 61.25
CA GLU A 456 -80.76 61.52 60.48
C GLU A 456 -82.15 61.97 60.96
N GLU A 457 -83.06 61.07 61.35
CA GLU A 457 -84.32 61.39 62.03
C GLU A 457 -84.07 62.06 63.40
N LYS A 458 -83.11 61.54 64.16
CA LYS A 458 -82.63 62.14 65.43
C LYS A 458 -81.98 63.50 65.19
N ALA A 459 -81.19 63.67 64.12
CA ALA A 459 -80.54 64.94 63.76
C ALA A 459 -81.53 65.96 63.18
N VAL A 460 -82.58 65.54 62.46
CA VAL A 460 -83.71 66.37 62.04
C VAL A 460 -84.53 66.79 63.25
N SER A 461 -84.72 65.92 64.23
CA SER A 461 -85.37 66.26 65.50
C SER A 461 -84.53 67.24 66.32
N GLY A 462 -83.23 67.01 66.43
CA GLY A 462 -82.27 67.89 67.11
C GLY A 462 -82.02 69.22 66.39
N SER A 463 -82.10 69.25 65.05
CA SER A 463 -82.00 70.50 64.27
C SER A 463 -83.31 71.27 64.21
N LYS A 464 -84.48 70.62 64.29
CA LYS A 464 -85.75 71.30 64.62
C LYS A 464 -85.68 71.93 66.00
N LEU A 465 -85.17 71.21 67.00
CA LEU A 465 -84.95 71.73 68.35
C LEU A 465 -83.97 72.92 68.34
N ASN A 466 -82.79 72.78 67.72
CA ASN A 466 -81.83 73.89 67.57
C ASN A 466 -82.37 75.03 66.69
N HIS A 467 -83.24 74.77 65.72
CA HIS A 467 -83.86 75.82 64.90
C HIS A 467 -84.89 76.59 65.71
N LEU A 468 -85.72 75.94 66.53
CA LEU A 468 -86.61 76.61 67.48
C LEU A 468 -85.82 77.41 68.53
N GLU A 469 -84.73 76.85 69.07
CA GLU A 469 -83.82 77.60 69.95
C GLU A 469 -83.13 78.78 69.24
N ASN A 470 -82.74 78.62 67.97
CA ASN A 470 -82.09 79.69 67.21
C ASN A 470 -83.08 80.69 66.63
N GLU A 471 -84.34 80.32 66.41
CA GLU A 471 -85.45 81.23 66.12
C GLU A 471 -85.70 82.10 67.35
N ILE A 472 -85.73 81.52 68.56
CA ILE A 472 -85.70 82.28 69.82
C ILE A 472 -84.48 83.23 69.85
N ARG A 473 -83.25 82.74 69.62
CA ARG A 473 -82.01 83.57 69.61
C ARG A 473 -81.90 84.59 68.46
N THR A 474 -82.65 84.44 67.37
CA THR A 474 -82.61 85.38 66.22
C THR A 474 -83.80 86.33 66.20
N LEU A 475 -84.93 85.97 66.80
CA LEU A 475 -85.92 86.93 67.31
C LEU A 475 -85.27 87.82 68.39
N GLU A 476 -84.32 87.29 69.16
CA GLU A 476 -83.49 88.07 70.08
C GLU A 476 -82.46 88.99 69.40
N ALA A 477 -82.01 88.72 68.16
CA ALA A 477 -80.84 89.37 67.54
C ALA A 477 -81.02 90.03 66.13
N VAL A 478 -82.03 89.69 65.34
CA VAL A 478 -82.47 90.50 64.17
C VAL A 478 -83.02 91.85 64.65
N LYS A 479 -83.60 91.81 65.85
CA LYS A 479 -83.83 92.91 66.79
C LYS A 479 -82.64 93.88 66.95
N ASP A 480 -81.41 93.44 66.68
CA ASP A 480 -80.19 94.24 66.89
C ASP A 480 -79.51 94.70 65.58
N LYS A 481 -79.38 93.86 64.52
CA LYS A 481 -78.50 94.16 63.36
C LYS A 481 -79.18 94.78 62.10
N LEU A 482 -80.45 95.16 62.12
CA LEU A 482 -81.10 95.82 60.95
C LEU A 482 -80.62 97.26 60.62
N GLN A 483 -79.42 97.66 61.09
CA GLN A 483 -78.97 99.05 61.17
C GLN A 483 -77.81 99.41 60.21
N THR A 484 -77.25 98.45 59.45
CA THR A 484 -75.89 98.55 58.89
C THR A 484 -75.74 98.56 57.35
N ASP A 485 -75.48 97.42 56.70
CA ASP A 485 -74.21 97.31 55.94
C ASP A 485 -74.14 98.03 54.55
N LYS A 486 -75.23 98.06 53.74
CA LYS A 486 -75.60 98.89 52.55
C LYS A 486 -74.57 99.45 51.51
N ALA A 487 -73.24 99.28 51.63
CA ALA A 487 -72.29 100.26 51.04
C ALA A 487 -71.59 99.96 49.68
N VAL A 488 -71.00 98.77 49.46
CA VAL A 488 -69.63 98.74 48.85
C VAL A 488 -69.48 98.63 47.31
N PHE A 489 -69.86 97.51 46.69
CA PHE A 489 -69.05 96.79 45.66
C PHE A 489 -68.47 97.58 44.45
N VAL A 490 -69.13 97.55 43.28
CA VAL A 490 -68.91 98.40 42.08
C VAL A 490 -67.54 98.37 41.32
N SER A 491 -66.41 97.92 41.88
CA SER A 491 -65.09 98.50 41.52
C SER A 491 -63.94 97.59 40.95
N PHE A 492 -64.17 96.60 40.05
CA PHE A 492 -63.09 95.65 39.68
C PHE A 492 -62.87 95.26 38.19
N LEU A 493 -63.92 95.09 37.36
CA LEU A 493 -63.83 94.35 36.09
C LEU A 493 -62.95 94.98 34.98
N GLU A 494 -62.49 96.22 35.16
CA GLU A 494 -61.84 97.08 34.16
C GLU A 494 -60.43 96.63 33.69
N ARG A 495 -59.86 95.54 34.21
CA ARG A 495 -58.40 95.30 34.17
C ARG A 495 -57.85 94.37 33.09
N LEU A 496 -58.61 93.40 32.58
CA LEU A 496 -58.03 92.30 31.78
C LEU A 496 -57.81 92.64 30.29
N SER A 497 -58.58 93.58 29.72
CA SER A 497 -58.73 93.74 28.27
C SER A 497 -57.52 94.32 27.50
N ASN A 498 -56.40 94.60 28.17
CA ASN A 498 -55.42 95.60 27.72
C ASN A 498 -54.03 95.00 27.31
N VAL A 499 -54.01 93.81 26.70
CA VAL A 499 -52.76 92.99 26.58
C VAL A 499 -52.50 92.40 25.19
N LEU A 500 -53.54 92.25 24.36
CA LEU A 500 -53.45 91.51 23.09
C LEU A 500 -53.55 92.41 21.84
N ASN A 501 -53.53 93.74 22.02
CA ASN A 501 -53.64 94.77 20.99
C ASN A 501 -54.88 94.61 20.09
N VAL A 502 -56.02 94.33 20.72
CA VAL A 502 -57.37 94.33 20.11
C VAL A 502 -58.33 95.19 20.96
N ASP A 503 -57.74 96.15 21.67
CA ASP A 503 -58.31 96.87 22.81
C ASP A 503 -59.36 97.91 22.37
N ASP A 504 -59.25 98.42 21.14
CA ASP A 504 -60.11 99.46 20.57
C ASP A 504 -61.47 98.95 20.04
N ILE A 505 -61.82 97.67 20.28
CA ILE A 505 -63.09 97.06 19.86
C ILE A 505 -63.89 96.51 21.07
N SER A 506 -63.35 96.53 22.30
CA SER A 506 -63.90 95.77 23.43
C SER A 506 -64.74 96.56 24.46
N LYS A 507 -64.98 97.86 24.27
CA LYS A 507 -65.59 98.72 25.32
C LYS A 507 -67.10 98.88 25.27
N ASP A 508 -67.70 98.88 24.08
CA ASP A 508 -69.16 99.09 23.91
C ASP A 508 -69.98 97.79 23.88
N VAL A 509 -69.38 96.69 24.35
CA VAL A 509 -70.12 95.48 24.74
C VAL A 509 -69.80 95.20 26.20
N GLY A 510 -70.83 95.23 27.06
CA GLY A 510 -70.71 94.89 28.48
C GLY A 510 -70.10 93.50 28.66
N ASP A 511 -69.49 93.25 29.83
CA ASP A 511 -68.28 92.44 30.09
C ASP A 511 -68.14 91.00 29.50
N GLU A 512 -69.09 90.50 28.72
CA GLU A 512 -69.23 89.12 28.23
C GLU A 512 -68.61 88.84 26.84
N TYR A 513 -68.31 89.86 26.01
CA TYR A 513 -67.97 89.66 24.57
C TYR A 513 -66.53 90.06 24.14
N ARG A 514 -65.59 90.24 25.07
CA ARG A 514 -64.25 90.81 24.79
C ARG A 514 -63.22 89.90 24.07
N THR A 515 -63.63 88.84 23.35
CA THR A 515 -62.74 87.68 23.08
C THR A 515 -62.38 87.35 21.63
N ASP A 516 -63.25 87.52 20.64
CA ASP A 516 -63.14 86.75 19.37
C ASP A 516 -62.19 87.32 18.30
N ALA A 517 -61.85 88.61 18.34
CA ALA A 517 -61.27 89.33 17.20
C ALA A 517 -59.75 89.09 16.94
N LEU A 518 -59.19 87.96 17.37
CA LEU A 518 -57.74 87.73 17.48
C LEU A 518 -57.08 86.83 16.41
N LEU A 519 -57.87 86.16 15.55
CA LEU A 519 -57.43 84.90 14.91
C LEU A 519 -56.91 84.96 13.46
N VAL A 520 -57.13 86.05 12.71
CA VAL A 520 -57.04 86.03 11.21
C VAL A 520 -55.62 86.24 10.64
N ARG A 521 -54.63 86.62 11.44
CA ARG A 521 -53.38 87.27 10.97
C ARG A 521 -52.29 86.35 10.36
N ALA A 522 -52.54 85.07 10.10
CA ALA A 522 -51.47 84.06 9.97
C ALA A 522 -51.10 83.57 8.54
N GLU A 523 -51.95 83.71 7.51
CA GLU A 523 -51.87 82.83 6.31
C GLU A 523 -50.97 83.27 5.12
N GLN A 524 -50.30 84.43 5.15
CA GLN A 524 -49.85 85.10 3.90
C GLN A 524 -48.49 84.69 3.26
N LEU A 525 -47.71 83.73 3.79
CA LEU A 525 -46.24 83.73 3.61
C LEU A 525 -45.57 82.77 2.58
N ALA A 526 -46.28 82.04 1.70
CA ALA A 526 -45.71 80.82 1.07
C ALA A 526 -45.83 80.62 -0.48
N ARG A 527 -45.21 81.45 -1.35
CA ARG A 527 -45.25 81.26 -2.84
C ARG A 527 -44.08 81.89 -3.68
N LEU A 528 -42.85 81.35 -3.77
CA LEU A 528 -41.76 82.07 -4.50
C LEU A 528 -40.61 81.37 -5.31
N GLU A 529 -40.53 80.03 -5.53
CA GLU A 529 -39.34 79.42 -6.19
C GLU A 529 -39.61 78.43 -7.36
N SER A 530 -39.22 78.77 -8.61
CA SER A 530 -38.81 77.85 -9.71
C SER A 530 -38.56 78.54 -11.07
N ASP A 531 -37.29 78.67 -11.54
CA ASP A 531 -36.90 78.80 -12.99
C ASP A 531 -35.41 79.16 -13.21
N LYS A 532 -34.55 78.27 -13.76
CA LYS A 532 -33.25 78.56 -14.49
C LYS A 532 -32.71 77.33 -15.28
N ILE A 533 -31.98 77.56 -16.39
CA ILE A 533 -30.97 76.72 -17.14
C ILE A 533 -31.34 76.36 -18.60
N VAL A 534 -30.76 77.06 -19.60
CA VAL A 534 -30.34 76.61 -20.96
C VAL A 534 -29.33 77.61 -21.56
N ASP A 535 -28.12 77.21 -22.02
CA ASP A 535 -27.30 77.96 -23.03
C ASP A 535 -25.97 77.25 -23.43
N LYS A 536 -25.51 77.33 -24.71
CA LYS A 536 -24.10 77.13 -25.24
C LYS A 536 -24.03 76.73 -26.76
N THR A 537 -23.67 77.62 -27.71
CA THR A 537 -23.37 77.18 -29.13
C THR A 537 -22.49 78.09 -30.03
N ALA A 538 -21.55 78.92 -29.52
CA ALA A 538 -20.99 80.05 -30.32
C ALA A 538 -19.55 79.98 -30.89
N VAL A 539 -18.69 79.00 -30.53
CA VAL A 539 -17.21 79.23 -30.57
C VAL A 539 -16.46 78.79 -31.85
N VAL A 540 -17.04 77.92 -32.69
CA VAL A 540 -16.24 77.08 -33.62
C VAL A 540 -15.57 77.81 -34.81
N TYR A 541 -16.14 78.90 -35.34
CA TYR A 541 -15.91 79.27 -36.74
C TYR A 541 -14.66 80.15 -37.07
N GLN A 542 -13.96 80.71 -36.09
CA GLN A 542 -12.95 81.76 -36.37
C GLN A 542 -11.52 81.27 -36.66
N LEU A 543 -11.13 80.08 -36.21
CA LEU A 543 -9.71 79.68 -36.16
C LEU A 543 -9.08 79.29 -37.52
N GLN A 544 -9.87 78.89 -38.52
CA GLN A 544 -9.34 78.21 -39.71
C GLN A 544 -8.61 79.10 -40.73
N ARG A 545 -8.86 80.42 -40.76
CA ARG A 545 -8.42 81.29 -41.88
C ARG A 545 -6.98 81.82 -41.77
N ARG A 546 -6.39 81.89 -40.57
CA ARG A 546 -5.07 82.52 -40.32
C ARG A 546 -3.87 81.68 -40.80
N VAL A 547 -4.06 80.38 -41.01
CA VAL A 547 -2.97 79.38 -41.12
C VAL A 547 -2.29 79.33 -42.50
N ARG A 548 -2.97 79.75 -43.60
CA ARG A 548 -2.45 79.52 -44.97
C ARG A 548 -1.30 80.45 -45.37
N THR A 549 -1.40 81.76 -45.14
CA THR A 549 -0.56 82.77 -45.80
C THR A 549 0.91 82.82 -45.35
N LEU A 550 1.25 82.24 -44.18
CA LEU A 550 2.63 82.27 -43.65
C LEU A 550 3.55 81.17 -44.23
N ARG A 551 3.03 80.27 -45.08
CA ARG A 551 3.79 79.11 -45.58
C ARG A 551 4.72 79.43 -46.76
N ASP A 552 4.28 80.25 -47.69
CA ASP A 552 4.89 80.32 -49.03
C ASP A 552 6.17 81.20 -49.07
N GLN A 553 6.34 82.11 -48.10
CA GLN A 553 7.52 82.98 -48.02
C GLN A 553 8.75 82.29 -47.41
N LEU A 554 8.55 81.21 -46.65
CA LEU A 554 9.62 80.43 -46.02
C LEU A 554 10.49 79.72 -47.07
N GLN A 555 9.82 78.98 -47.97
CA GLN A 555 10.39 78.01 -48.93
C GLN A 555 11.56 78.51 -49.79
N ARG A 556 11.66 79.82 -50.03
CA ARG A 556 12.70 80.40 -50.91
C ARG A 556 14.02 80.69 -50.21
N ARG A 557 14.02 80.85 -48.87
CA ARG A 557 15.26 81.05 -48.09
C ARG A 557 15.96 79.73 -47.79
N ASP A 558 15.20 78.64 -47.69
CA ASP A 558 15.70 77.29 -47.40
C ASP A 558 16.67 76.80 -48.48
N LEU A 559 16.27 76.89 -49.76
CA LEU A 559 16.99 76.31 -50.90
C LEU A 559 18.45 76.76 -51.04
N HIS A 560 18.80 77.98 -50.64
CA HIS A 560 20.18 78.47 -50.74
C HIS A 560 21.06 77.96 -49.58
N LEU A 561 20.51 77.87 -48.37
CA LEU A 561 21.19 77.26 -47.22
C LEU A 561 21.56 75.80 -47.51
N ASP A 562 20.67 75.07 -48.19
CA ASP A 562 20.87 73.65 -48.51
C ASP A 562 22.08 73.38 -49.40
N LEU A 563 22.46 74.31 -50.28
CA LEU A 563 23.61 74.13 -51.18
C LEU A 563 24.96 74.25 -50.46
N LEU A 564 25.08 75.20 -49.52
CA LEU A 564 26.28 75.30 -48.67
C LEU A 564 26.35 74.17 -47.64
N ARG A 565 25.19 73.80 -47.04
CA ARG A 565 25.07 72.62 -46.17
C ARG A 565 25.57 71.36 -46.87
N ARG A 566 25.21 71.12 -48.14
CA ARG A 566 25.71 69.96 -48.91
C ARG A 566 27.23 69.90 -49.03
N LYS A 567 27.91 71.01 -49.31
CA LYS A 567 29.39 71.01 -49.43
C LYS A 567 30.08 70.74 -48.10
N LEU A 568 29.60 71.34 -47.00
CA LEU A 568 30.13 71.05 -45.66
C LEU A 568 29.88 69.57 -45.29
N ASN A 569 28.64 69.10 -45.47
CA ASN A 569 28.22 67.72 -45.20
C ASN A 569 29.10 66.69 -45.91
N ILE A 570 29.42 66.87 -47.20
CA ILE A 570 30.34 65.97 -47.93
C ILE A 570 31.71 65.88 -47.24
N HIS A 571 32.29 67.02 -46.87
CA HIS A 571 33.63 67.07 -46.30
C HIS A 571 33.70 66.53 -44.86
N GLU A 572 32.66 66.79 -44.06
CA GLU A 572 32.48 66.16 -42.76
C GLU A 572 32.30 64.64 -42.90
N ASN A 573 31.52 64.18 -43.88
CA ASN A 573 31.24 62.76 -44.09
C ASN A 573 32.50 61.98 -44.49
N SER A 574 33.41 62.54 -45.30
CA SER A 574 34.72 61.90 -45.59
C SER A 574 35.64 61.77 -44.36
N CYS A 575 35.39 62.52 -43.28
CA CYS A 575 36.06 62.35 -42.00
C CYS A 575 35.28 61.38 -41.09
N ARG A 576 33.95 61.48 -41.03
CA ARG A 576 33.07 60.53 -40.32
C ARG A 576 33.30 59.10 -40.81
N VAL A 577 33.32 58.85 -42.13
CA VAL A 577 33.51 57.51 -42.71
C VAL A 577 34.84 56.88 -42.29
N ARG A 578 35.95 57.65 -42.23
CA ARG A 578 37.23 57.10 -41.74
C ARG A 578 37.18 56.76 -40.24
N SER A 579 36.57 57.63 -39.42
CA SER A 579 36.38 57.35 -38.00
C SER A 579 35.40 56.19 -37.74
N LEU A 580 34.42 55.99 -38.63
CA LEU A 580 33.48 54.86 -38.58
C LEU A 580 34.18 53.56 -38.93
N LEU A 581 34.95 53.49 -40.03
CA LEU A 581 35.71 52.29 -40.41
C LEU A 581 36.73 51.87 -39.34
N GLU A 582 37.35 52.82 -38.65
CA GLU A 582 38.25 52.54 -37.52
C GLU A 582 37.47 52.04 -36.29
N ALA A 583 36.31 52.64 -35.98
CA ALA A 583 35.43 52.16 -34.92
C ALA A 583 34.81 50.78 -35.22
N GLU A 584 34.43 50.49 -36.46
CA GLU A 584 33.90 49.20 -36.92
C GLU A 584 34.95 48.09 -36.79
N LYS A 585 36.20 48.38 -37.14
CA LYS A 585 37.35 47.49 -36.94
C LYS A 585 37.55 47.17 -35.45
N ASP A 586 37.51 48.17 -34.57
CA ASP A 586 37.65 47.93 -33.14
C ASP A 586 36.41 47.28 -32.51
N GLU A 587 35.21 47.55 -33.03
CA GLU A 587 34.00 46.83 -32.65
C GLU A 587 34.07 45.35 -33.11
N ALA A 588 34.60 45.06 -34.29
CA ALA A 588 34.88 43.71 -34.75
C ALA A 588 35.90 42.99 -33.86
N ASN A 589 37.00 43.66 -33.49
CA ASN A 589 37.97 43.14 -32.52
C ASN A 589 37.35 42.87 -31.14
N LEU A 590 36.42 43.73 -30.68
CA LEU A 590 35.65 43.53 -29.45
C LEU A 590 34.62 42.40 -29.58
N LYS A 591 33.98 42.24 -30.74
CA LYS A 591 33.08 41.10 -31.05
C LYS A 591 33.84 39.78 -30.99
N VAL A 592 35.00 39.66 -31.65
CA VAL A 592 35.86 38.47 -31.58
C VAL A 592 36.29 38.16 -30.13
N LYS A 593 36.74 39.17 -29.37
CA LYS A 593 37.11 38.99 -27.94
C LYS A 593 35.92 38.59 -27.05
N LYS A 594 34.69 39.02 -27.36
CA LYS A 594 33.46 38.58 -26.68
C LYS A 594 33.11 37.14 -27.06
N LEU A 595 33.18 36.79 -28.34
CA LEU A 595 32.89 35.45 -28.87
C LEU A 595 33.86 34.39 -28.34
N LEU A 596 35.15 34.70 -28.23
CA LEU A 596 36.13 33.81 -27.59
C LEU A 596 35.77 33.56 -26.11
N LYS A 597 35.51 34.61 -25.33
CA LYS A 597 35.04 34.47 -23.94
C LYS A 597 33.68 33.77 -23.80
N GLN A 598 32.85 33.78 -24.85
CA GLN A 598 31.60 33.03 -24.91
C GLN A 598 31.86 31.55 -25.22
N ALA A 599 32.80 31.25 -26.11
CA ALA A 599 33.26 29.88 -26.37
C ALA A 599 33.89 29.26 -25.11
N ASP A 600 34.75 29.99 -24.39
CA ASP A 600 35.34 29.54 -23.11
C ASP A 600 34.24 29.18 -22.08
N ARG A 601 33.21 30.02 -21.95
CA ARG A 601 32.07 29.79 -21.06
C ARG A 601 31.22 28.59 -21.49
N LEU A 602 30.93 28.45 -22.78
CA LEU A 602 30.19 27.31 -23.31
C LEU A 602 30.98 26.00 -23.17
N GLN A 603 32.31 26.05 -23.31
CA GLN A 603 33.19 24.91 -23.09
C GLN A 603 33.22 24.49 -21.61
N LEU A 604 33.27 25.46 -20.67
CA LEU A 604 33.15 25.20 -19.24
C LEU A 604 31.77 24.57 -18.90
N GLN A 605 30.68 25.17 -19.37
CA GLN A 605 29.32 24.63 -19.20
C GLN A 605 29.16 23.24 -19.81
N LEU A 606 29.83 22.95 -20.93
CA LEU A 606 29.87 21.62 -21.52
C LEU A 606 30.64 20.62 -20.65
N THR A 607 31.72 21.03 -19.97
CA THR A 607 32.41 20.17 -19.00
C THR A 607 31.59 19.95 -17.72
N GLU A 608 30.92 20.97 -17.20
CA GLU A 608 30.00 20.86 -16.06
C GLU A 608 28.81 19.94 -16.38
N ALA A 609 28.17 20.10 -17.54
CA ALA A 609 27.10 19.23 -18.01
C ALA A 609 27.56 17.77 -18.23
N ARG A 610 28.81 17.55 -18.64
CA ARG A 610 29.41 16.21 -18.73
C ARG A 610 29.67 15.59 -17.36
N ALA A 611 30.11 16.37 -16.38
CA ALA A 611 30.26 15.92 -14.99
C ALA A 611 28.90 15.52 -14.40
N LEU A 612 27.91 16.42 -14.45
CA LEU A 612 26.54 16.16 -14.00
C LEU A 612 25.90 14.96 -14.73
N SER A 613 26.17 14.78 -16.02
CA SER A 613 25.72 13.59 -16.78
C SER A 613 26.35 12.30 -16.25
N ASN A 614 27.57 12.32 -15.73
CA ASN A 614 28.21 11.16 -15.12
C ASN A 614 27.73 10.92 -13.68
N ASP A 615 27.56 11.96 -12.89
CA ASP A 615 27.00 11.87 -11.53
C ASP A 615 25.58 11.28 -11.58
N LEU A 616 24.74 11.72 -12.53
CA LEU A 616 23.41 11.14 -12.77
C LEU A 616 23.45 9.68 -13.24
N LYS A 617 24.51 9.23 -13.95
CA LYS A 617 24.68 7.80 -14.29
C LYS A 617 25.05 6.97 -13.06
N ILE A 618 25.87 7.52 -12.16
CA ILE A 618 26.23 6.88 -10.89
C ILE A 618 24.98 6.75 -10.01
N GLN A 619 24.24 7.84 -9.82
CA GLN A 619 22.97 7.83 -9.07
C GLN A 619 21.92 6.89 -9.70
N LEU A 620 21.87 6.77 -11.03
CA LEU A 620 20.98 5.82 -11.71
C LEU A 620 21.39 4.36 -11.46
N ALA A 621 22.70 4.07 -11.37
CA ALA A 621 23.21 2.74 -11.01
C ALA A 621 22.94 2.41 -9.53
N GLU A 622 23.10 3.38 -8.63
CA GLU A 622 22.72 3.25 -7.22
C GLU A 622 21.21 3.02 -7.06
N ALA A 623 20.37 3.79 -7.77
CA ALA A 623 18.92 3.59 -7.80
C ALA A 623 18.53 2.21 -8.35
N ALA A 624 19.26 1.68 -9.34
CA ALA A 624 19.08 0.30 -9.81
C ALA A 624 19.41 -0.73 -8.72
N ASN A 625 20.50 -0.54 -7.96
CA ASN A 625 20.86 -1.40 -6.83
C ASN A 625 19.83 -1.33 -5.68
N TYR A 626 19.31 -0.14 -5.37
CA TYR A 626 18.20 0.01 -4.43
C TYR A 626 16.92 -0.68 -4.93
N LYS A 627 16.62 -0.64 -6.23
CA LYS A 627 15.50 -1.37 -6.83
C LYS A 627 15.67 -2.89 -6.74
N VAL A 628 16.87 -3.43 -7.00
CA VAL A 628 17.17 -4.87 -6.85
C VAL A 628 16.98 -5.31 -5.40
N THR A 629 17.61 -4.62 -4.44
CA THR A 629 17.49 -4.97 -3.02
C THR A 629 16.08 -4.77 -2.46
N ALA A 630 15.29 -3.84 -2.99
CA ALA A 630 13.87 -3.70 -2.68
C ALA A 630 13.04 -4.88 -3.21
N ILE A 631 13.32 -5.38 -4.43
CA ILE A 631 12.66 -6.57 -5.00
C ILE A 631 13.02 -7.83 -4.20
N GLU A 632 14.27 -7.97 -3.75
CA GLU A 632 14.69 -9.09 -2.90
C GLU A 632 14.00 -9.07 -1.52
N ARG A 633 13.88 -7.89 -0.91
CA ARG A 633 13.08 -7.69 0.32
C ARG A 633 11.60 -8.01 0.09
N GLY A 634 11.04 -7.61 -1.06
CA GLY A 634 9.67 -7.94 -1.46
C GLY A 634 9.43 -9.45 -1.53
N LYS A 635 10.28 -10.17 -2.27
CA LYS A 635 10.25 -11.65 -2.32
C LYS A 635 10.35 -12.27 -0.92
N LYS A 636 11.20 -11.72 -0.03
CA LYS A 636 11.32 -12.25 1.32
C LYS A 636 10.08 -11.99 2.19
N ILE A 637 9.39 -10.87 1.97
CA ILE A 637 8.10 -10.59 2.61
C ILE A 637 7.03 -11.57 2.09
N GLU A 638 6.97 -11.86 0.79
CA GLU A 638 6.05 -12.87 0.23
C GLU A 638 6.29 -14.28 0.80
N GLU A 639 7.55 -14.70 0.96
CA GLU A 639 7.91 -15.96 1.62
C GLU A 639 7.40 -16.01 3.06
N LEU A 640 7.62 -14.93 3.83
CA LEU A 640 7.18 -14.84 5.22
C LEU A 640 5.65 -14.78 5.34
N GLN A 641 4.96 -14.09 4.43
CA GLN A 641 3.50 -14.07 4.35
C GLN A 641 2.93 -15.47 4.07
N LYS A 642 3.48 -16.20 3.08
CA LYS A 642 3.11 -17.60 2.81
C LYS A 642 3.30 -18.46 4.06
N ARG A 643 4.42 -18.30 4.78
CA ARG A 643 4.69 -19.06 6.00
C ARG A 643 3.78 -18.68 7.17
N ILE A 644 3.33 -17.43 7.29
CA ILE A 644 2.30 -17.02 8.25
C ILE A 644 0.97 -17.72 7.95
N VAL A 645 0.51 -17.69 6.69
CA VAL A 645 -0.73 -18.37 6.28
C VAL A 645 -0.68 -19.89 6.53
N GLU A 646 0.47 -20.53 6.28
CA GLU A 646 0.69 -21.94 6.65
C GLU A 646 0.55 -22.20 8.16
N LEU A 647 1.15 -21.34 8.99
CA LEU A 647 1.08 -21.44 10.45
C LEU A 647 -0.32 -21.13 10.99
N GLU A 648 -1.07 -20.23 10.36
CA GLU A 648 -2.47 -19.94 10.69
C GLU A 648 -3.41 -21.09 10.30
N MET A 649 -3.23 -21.69 9.12
CA MET A 649 -3.90 -22.93 8.74
C MET A 649 -3.61 -24.05 9.75
N LEU A 650 -2.37 -24.18 10.21
CA LEU A 650 -1.98 -25.15 11.22
C LEU A 650 -2.64 -24.85 12.58
N ARG A 651 -2.61 -23.59 13.02
CA ARG A 651 -3.26 -23.11 14.25
C ARG A 651 -4.76 -23.39 14.24
N THR A 652 -5.48 -23.10 13.16
CA THR A 652 -6.93 -23.37 13.08
C THR A 652 -7.26 -24.87 13.05
N ARG A 653 -6.38 -25.73 12.50
CA ARG A 653 -6.54 -27.19 12.59
C ARG A 653 -6.37 -27.68 14.02
N TYR A 654 -5.32 -27.23 14.73
CA TYR A 654 -5.12 -27.60 16.13
C TYR A 654 -6.20 -27.03 17.06
N ALA A 655 -6.65 -25.79 16.85
CA ALA A 655 -7.76 -25.21 17.60
C ALA A 655 -9.06 -26.02 17.44
N ARG A 656 -9.39 -26.46 16.21
CA ARG A 656 -10.52 -27.37 15.94
C ARG A 656 -10.36 -28.72 16.64
N LYS A 657 -9.14 -29.31 16.64
CA LYS A 657 -8.87 -30.55 17.39
C LYS A 657 -9.03 -30.38 18.90
N VAL A 658 -8.58 -29.25 19.47
CA VAL A 658 -8.75 -28.94 20.90
C VAL A 658 -10.23 -28.71 21.24
N ALA A 659 -11.00 -28.04 20.38
CA ALA A 659 -12.44 -27.87 20.58
C ALA A 659 -13.19 -29.22 20.58
N LEU A 660 -12.88 -30.10 19.62
CA LEU A 660 -13.45 -31.45 19.57
C LEU A 660 -13.10 -32.28 20.82
N LEU A 661 -11.83 -32.25 21.26
CA LEU A 661 -11.40 -32.95 22.49
C LEU A 661 -12.07 -32.39 23.75
N LYS A 662 -12.30 -31.07 23.83
CA LYS A 662 -13.09 -30.44 24.91
C LYS A 662 -14.54 -30.91 24.89
N GLN A 663 -15.18 -30.94 23.72
CA GLN A 663 -16.56 -31.41 23.58
C GLN A 663 -16.70 -32.89 23.98
N GLN A 664 -15.77 -33.75 23.53
CA GLN A 664 -15.71 -35.15 23.93
C GLN A 664 -15.58 -35.29 25.45
N CYS A 665 -14.60 -34.60 26.06
CA CYS A 665 -14.39 -34.58 27.51
C CYS A 665 -15.64 -34.13 28.28
N HIS A 666 -16.33 -33.09 27.80
CA HIS A 666 -17.57 -32.60 28.41
C HIS A 666 -18.68 -33.67 28.34
N SER A 667 -18.92 -34.27 27.17
CA SER A 667 -19.94 -35.33 27.00
C SER A 667 -19.66 -36.58 27.83
N THR A 668 -18.39 -36.97 28.01
CA THR A 668 -18.02 -38.06 28.94
C THR A 668 -18.21 -37.67 30.40
N CYS A 669 -18.05 -36.40 30.74
CA CYS A 669 -18.32 -35.90 32.09
C CYS A 669 -19.83 -35.88 32.37
N GLU A 670 -20.64 -35.37 31.44
CA GLU A 670 -22.11 -35.39 31.55
C GLU A 670 -22.66 -36.81 31.68
N SER A 671 -22.14 -37.77 30.89
CA SER A 671 -22.51 -39.19 30.99
C SER A 671 -22.17 -39.77 32.37
N ALA A 672 -20.95 -39.53 32.87
CA ALA A 672 -20.52 -40.02 34.18
C ALA A 672 -21.29 -39.35 35.34
N GLU A 673 -21.72 -38.09 35.20
CA GLU A 673 -22.58 -37.43 36.19
C GLU A 673 -24.02 -37.95 36.15
N GLN A 674 -24.56 -38.28 34.97
CA GLN A 674 -25.86 -38.96 34.83
C GLN A 674 -25.83 -40.35 35.47
N GLU A 675 -24.81 -41.17 35.18
CA GLU A 675 -24.59 -42.47 35.84
C GLU A 675 -24.46 -42.32 37.36
N ARG A 676 -23.68 -41.35 37.85
CA ARG A 676 -23.56 -41.06 39.28
C ARG A 676 -24.91 -40.70 39.90
N CYS A 677 -25.72 -39.87 39.24
CA CYS A 677 -27.04 -39.49 39.73
C CYS A 677 -28.03 -40.66 39.74
N LEU A 678 -27.99 -41.55 38.73
CA LEU A 678 -28.80 -42.77 38.72
C LEU A 678 -28.42 -43.69 39.89
N LEU A 679 -27.13 -43.98 40.08
CA LEU A 679 -26.62 -44.75 41.21
C LEU A 679 -26.94 -44.09 42.57
N GLU A 680 -26.98 -42.75 42.65
CA GLU A 680 -27.40 -42.04 43.85
C GLU A 680 -28.92 -42.19 44.10
N THR A 681 -29.75 -42.28 43.06
CA THR A 681 -31.18 -42.59 43.22
C THR A 681 -31.43 -44.05 43.59
N GLU A 682 -30.76 -45.01 42.96
CA GLU A 682 -30.84 -46.44 43.31
C GLU A 682 -30.40 -46.67 44.76
N THR A 683 -29.27 -46.09 45.18
CA THR A 683 -28.80 -46.20 46.57
C THR A 683 -29.63 -45.38 47.57
N LYS A 684 -30.56 -44.52 47.15
CA LYS A 684 -31.60 -43.96 48.02
C LYS A 684 -32.77 -44.93 48.16
N VAL A 685 -33.29 -45.46 47.05
CA VAL A 685 -34.37 -46.48 47.06
C VAL A 685 -33.96 -47.70 47.89
N LEU A 686 -32.76 -48.26 47.67
CA LEU A 686 -32.24 -49.39 48.45
C LEU A 686 -32.06 -49.08 49.95
N LYS A 687 -31.86 -47.81 50.34
CA LYS A 687 -31.84 -47.41 51.76
C LYS A 687 -33.26 -47.31 52.33
N GLU A 688 -34.21 -46.82 51.55
CA GLU A 688 -35.63 -46.73 51.92
C GLU A 688 -36.22 -48.15 52.07
N ASP A 689 -35.97 -49.05 51.12
CA ASP A 689 -36.33 -50.47 51.22
C ASP A 689 -35.66 -51.17 52.42
N LEU A 690 -34.40 -50.85 52.72
CA LEU A 690 -33.71 -51.35 53.92
C LEU A 690 -34.31 -50.80 55.22
N ILE A 691 -34.92 -49.61 55.21
CA ILE A 691 -35.66 -49.05 56.36
C ILE A 691 -37.03 -49.74 56.46
N ASN A 692 -37.77 -49.85 55.35
CA ASN A 692 -39.09 -50.46 55.28
C ASN A 692 -39.06 -51.95 55.69
N THR A 693 -38.05 -52.70 55.27
CA THR A 693 -37.83 -54.10 55.69
C THR A 693 -37.44 -54.22 57.15
N LYS A 694 -36.58 -53.32 57.69
CA LYS A 694 -36.28 -53.27 59.12
C LYS A 694 -37.52 -52.95 59.97
N GLN A 695 -38.37 -52.03 59.52
CA GLN A 695 -39.63 -51.73 60.19
C GLN A 695 -40.58 -52.94 60.14
N SER A 696 -40.76 -53.55 58.97
CA SER A 696 -41.60 -54.75 58.79
C SER A 696 -41.12 -55.92 59.67
N LEU A 697 -39.80 -56.07 59.84
CA LEU A 697 -39.20 -57.03 60.76
C LEU A 697 -39.47 -56.69 62.23
N ALA A 698 -39.35 -55.42 62.63
CA ALA A 698 -39.68 -54.97 63.98
C ALA A 698 -41.19 -55.14 64.32
N GLU A 699 -42.07 -54.87 63.36
CA GLU A 699 -43.51 -55.15 63.46
C GLU A 699 -43.82 -56.66 63.53
N SER A 700 -43.00 -57.49 62.87
CA SER A 700 -43.10 -58.95 62.97
C SER A 700 -42.65 -59.44 64.36
N VAL A 701 -41.55 -58.91 64.90
CA VAL A 701 -41.04 -59.23 66.24
C VAL A 701 -41.99 -58.75 67.35
N THR A 702 -42.61 -57.57 67.23
CA THR A 702 -43.62 -57.12 68.20
C THR A 702 -44.89 -57.99 68.16
N ARG A 703 -45.34 -58.40 66.96
CA ARG A 703 -46.44 -59.36 66.78
C ARG A 703 -46.11 -60.74 67.35
N GLU A 704 -44.89 -61.23 67.16
CA GLU A 704 -44.40 -62.49 67.75
C GLU A 704 -44.39 -62.42 69.28
N ASN A 705 -43.83 -61.35 69.87
CA ASN A 705 -43.84 -61.15 71.32
C ASN A 705 -45.27 -61.10 71.87
N ALA A 706 -46.21 -60.42 71.20
CA ALA A 706 -47.62 -60.40 71.61
C ALA A 706 -48.27 -61.80 71.55
N LEU A 707 -47.92 -62.64 70.56
CA LEU A 707 -48.36 -64.03 70.49
C LEU A 707 -47.71 -64.91 71.57
N LEU A 708 -46.45 -64.65 71.94
CA LEU A 708 -45.76 -65.34 73.04
C LEU A 708 -46.35 -64.97 74.41
N ASP A 709 -46.71 -63.70 74.64
CA ASP A 709 -47.40 -63.29 75.87
C ASP A 709 -48.86 -63.77 75.92
N PHE A 710 -49.54 -63.87 74.77
CA PHE A 710 -50.84 -64.53 74.66
C PHE A 710 -50.74 -66.04 74.96
N LYS A 711 -49.73 -66.74 74.42
CA LYS A 711 -49.43 -68.13 74.78
C LYS A 711 -49.15 -68.26 76.28
N ARG A 712 -48.29 -67.40 76.84
CA ARG A 712 -47.91 -67.40 78.27
C ARG A 712 -49.12 -67.17 79.19
N THR A 713 -50.02 -66.25 78.84
CA THR A 713 -51.25 -66.03 79.60
C THR A 713 -52.22 -67.22 79.51
N ILE A 714 -52.35 -67.86 78.34
CA ILE A 714 -53.13 -69.11 78.20
C ILE A 714 -52.50 -70.27 78.98
N THR A 715 -51.18 -70.48 78.94
CA THR A 715 -50.53 -71.55 79.71
C THR A 715 -50.71 -71.34 81.21
N ASN A 716 -50.56 -70.10 81.70
CA ASN A 716 -50.84 -69.74 83.09
C ASN A 716 -52.31 -70.01 83.47
N LEU A 717 -53.28 -69.65 82.61
CA LEU A 717 -54.71 -69.91 82.82
C LEU A 717 -55.08 -71.40 82.82
N LEU A 718 -54.32 -72.25 82.13
CA LEU A 718 -54.57 -73.70 82.03
C LEU A 718 -53.79 -74.54 83.07
N GLY A 719 -52.91 -73.91 83.85
CA GLY A 719 -51.97 -74.60 84.74
C GLY A 719 -50.95 -75.44 83.96
N LEU A 720 -50.43 -74.91 82.87
CA LEU A 720 -49.37 -75.50 82.03
C LEU A 720 -48.11 -74.64 82.11
N ASP A 721 -46.95 -75.27 81.97
CA ASP A 721 -45.68 -74.54 81.84
C ASP A 721 -45.60 -73.79 80.50
N CYS A 722 -44.91 -72.64 80.50
CA CYS A 722 -44.72 -71.79 79.33
C CYS A 722 -43.96 -72.50 78.17
N SER A 723 -43.27 -73.60 78.46
CA SER A 723 -42.56 -74.49 77.54
C SER A 723 -43.44 -75.56 76.87
N SER A 724 -44.70 -75.71 77.29
CA SER A 724 -45.62 -76.70 76.72
C SER A 724 -45.83 -76.50 75.22
N LEU A 725 -46.00 -77.61 74.49
CA LEU A 725 -46.10 -77.59 73.03
C LEU A 725 -47.50 -77.12 72.61
N ASP A 726 -47.61 -76.40 71.49
CA ASP A 726 -48.85 -75.70 71.15
C ASP A 726 -50.06 -76.64 71.03
N PHE A 727 -49.84 -77.87 70.56
CA PHE A 727 -50.91 -78.88 70.50
C PHE A 727 -51.40 -79.32 71.89
N GLU A 728 -50.56 -79.28 72.94
CA GLU A 728 -50.95 -79.58 74.32
C GLU A 728 -51.78 -78.44 74.91
N VAL A 729 -51.33 -77.19 74.68
CA VAL A 729 -52.04 -75.98 75.06
C VAL A 729 -53.41 -75.93 74.38
N ILE A 730 -53.46 -76.14 73.06
CA ILE A 730 -54.69 -76.19 72.27
C ILE A 730 -55.56 -77.38 72.69
N SER A 731 -55.01 -78.56 72.96
CA SER A 731 -55.78 -79.74 73.40
C SER A 731 -56.40 -79.53 74.79
N ARG A 732 -55.66 -78.93 75.74
CA ARG A 732 -56.16 -78.63 77.08
C ARG A 732 -57.14 -77.45 77.06
N LEU A 733 -56.90 -76.42 76.26
CA LEU A 733 -57.86 -75.34 76.02
C LEU A 733 -59.14 -75.89 75.38
N THR A 734 -59.03 -76.76 74.38
CA THR A 734 -60.17 -77.41 73.73
C THR A 734 -60.95 -78.27 74.72
N LYS A 735 -60.28 -79.00 75.62
CA LYS A 735 -60.94 -79.73 76.72
C LYS A 735 -61.65 -78.79 77.70
N VAL A 736 -61.06 -77.66 78.07
CA VAL A 736 -61.69 -76.66 78.95
C VAL A 736 -62.86 -75.95 78.26
N VAL A 737 -62.73 -75.59 76.98
CA VAL A 737 -63.80 -74.99 76.17
C VAL A 737 -64.93 -75.98 75.93
N ASN A 738 -64.62 -77.26 75.65
CA ASN A 738 -65.65 -78.31 75.53
C ASN A 738 -66.32 -78.58 76.88
N ALA A 739 -65.58 -78.68 77.99
CA ALA A 739 -66.16 -78.82 79.32
C ALA A 739 -67.01 -77.60 79.72
N HIS A 740 -66.60 -76.38 79.37
CA HIS A 740 -67.41 -75.18 79.56
C HIS A 740 -68.65 -75.17 78.67
N ARG A 741 -68.54 -75.63 77.42
CA ARG A 741 -69.67 -75.77 76.48
C ARG A 741 -70.66 -76.84 76.94
N GLU A 742 -70.16 -77.97 77.45
CA GLU A 742 -70.95 -79.03 78.08
C GLU A 742 -71.63 -78.51 79.34
N PHE A 743 -70.89 -77.89 80.27
CA PHE A 743 -71.42 -77.24 81.47
C PHE A 743 -72.50 -76.19 81.13
N THR A 744 -72.26 -75.35 80.13
CA THR A 744 -73.26 -74.38 79.64
C THR A 744 -74.50 -75.10 79.09
N SER A 745 -74.31 -76.16 78.30
CA SER A 745 -75.41 -76.96 77.73
C SER A 745 -76.16 -77.83 78.75
N VAL A 746 -75.58 -78.08 79.93
CA VAL A 746 -76.21 -78.79 81.06
C VAL A 746 -76.90 -77.79 81.99
N SER A 747 -76.31 -76.62 82.21
CA SER A 747 -76.95 -75.50 82.90
C SER A 747 -78.21 -75.03 82.14
N GLN A 748 -78.15 -75.00 80.81
CA GLN A 748 -79.30 -74.76 79.92
C GLN A 748 -80.35 -75.89 79.87
N ARG A 749 -80.12 -77.06 80.51
CA ARG A 749 -81.12 -78.16 80.56
C ARG A 749 -82.04 -78.12 81.78
N TYR A 750 -81.72 -77.30 82.78
CA TYR A 750 -82.54 -77.15 83.99
C TYR A 750 -83.33 -75.84 84.05
N ASN A 751 -83.09 -74.91 83.12
CA ASN A 751 -83.84 -73.65 83.03
C ASN A 751 -84.63 -73.53 81.73
N ASP A 752 -85.94 -73.52 81.92
CA ASP A 752 -86.97 -72.77 81.20
C ASP A 752 -87.76 -73.46 80.06
N PRO A 753 -89.04 -73.81 80.30
CA PRO A 753 -89.94 -74.35 79.28
C PRO A 753 -90.79 -73.25 78.58
N THR A 754 -90.16 -72.36 77.80
CA THR A 754 -90.93 -71.54 76.81
C THR A 754 -90.34 -71.44 75.39
N LEU A 755 -91.24 -71.68 74.45
CA LEU A 755 -91.29 -71.28 73.03
C LEU A 755 -90.92 -69.79 72.83
N LYS A 756 -90.38 -69.30 71.70
CA LYS A 756 -89.73 -69.86 70.49
C LYS A 756 -89.27 -68.67 69.59
N THR A 757 -88.57 -68.99 68.48
CA THR A 757 -88.51 -68.22 67.21
C THR A 757 -88.01 -66.77 67.17
N SER A 758 -86.83 -66.60 66.56
CA SER A 758 -86.72 -65.80 65.32
C SER A 758 -85.78 -66.53 64.34
N PRO A 759 -86.15 -66.80 63.07
CA PRO A 759 -85.42 -67.73 62.19
C PRO A 759 -84.49 -67.07 61.15
N GLN A 760 -83.71 -67.92 60.48
CA GLN A 760 -82.81 -67.60 59.36
C GLN A 760 -83.58 -67.19 58.07
N GLY A 761 -82.91 -66.52 57.12
CA GLY A 761 -82.97 -66.97 55.71
C GLY A 761 -83.00 -65.95 54.56
N LEU A 762 -81.84 -65.84 53.87
CA LEU A 762 -81.69 -65.74 52.40
C LEU A 762 -82.04 -64.42 51.65
N THR A 763 -81.63 -64.40 50.36
CA THR A 763 -81.52 -63.27 49.39
C THR A 763 -80.39 -62.27 49.69
N SER A 764 -79.64 -61.73 48.73
CA SER A 764 -79.51 -61.98 47.28
C SER A 764 -78.08 -61.58 46.80
N PRO A 765 -77.64 -61.93 45.57
CA PRO A 765 -76.38 -61.41 45.01
C PRO A 765 -76.49 -59.92 44.61
N ASP A 766 -75.41 -59.40 44.01
CA ASP A 766 -75.25 -58.05 43.44
C ASP A 766 -75.20 -56.86 44.44
N ASN A 767 -74.12 -56.79 45.22
CA ASN A 767 -73.51 -55.50 45.62
C ASN A 767 -72.05 -55.59 46.12
N GLN A 768 -71.11 -56.05 45.27
CA GLN A 768 -69.67 -56.03 45.56
C GLN A 768 -68.89 -54.99 44.73
N ARG A 769 -69.38 -53.74 44.72
CA ARG A 769 -68.62 -52.56 44.31
C ARG A 769 -68.68 -51.46 45.39
N ARG A 770 -68.03 -51.67 46.55
CA ARG A 770 -67.75 -50.57 47.51
C ARG A 770 -66.76 -50.80 48.67
N HIS A 771 -66.07 -51.96 48.80
CA HIS A 771 -65.19 -52.21 49.96
C HIS A 771 -63.69 -52.42 49.68
N TYR A 772 -63.24 -52.23 48.44
CA TYR A 772 -61.82 -52.13 48.07
C TYR A 772 -61.54 -50.76 47.46
N ALA A 773 -61.57 -49.71 48.29
CA ALA A 773 -61.38 -48.32 47.86
C ALA A 773 -60.76 -47.37 48.92
N GLU A 774 -60.51 -47.82 50.14
CA GLU A 774 -60.12 -46.95 51.28
C GLU A 774 -58.75 -47.30 51.91
N LEU A 775 -57.93 -48.12 51.23
CA LEU A 775 -56.61 -48.55 51.74
C LEU A 775 -55.43 -48.30 50.78
N GLU A 776 -55.64 -47.49 49.74
CA GLU A 776 -54.60 -47.09 48.77
C GLU A 776 -54.39 -45.56 48.73
N ASN A 777 -54.75 -44.86 49.82
CA ASN A 777 -54.76 -43.39 49.87
C ASN A 777 -54.10 -42.83 51.14
N HIS A 778 -53.12 -43.56 51.70
CA HIS A 778 -52.43 -43.16 52.94
C HIS A 778 -50.92 -43.37 52.95
N ASN A 779 -50.25 -43.22 51.80
CA ASN A 779 -48.79 -43.15 51.77
C ASN A 779 -48.23 -42.25 50.65
N ARG A 780 -48.56 -40.94 50.69
CA ARG A 780 -47.83 -39.88 49.96
C ARG A 780 -48.12 -38.46 50.48
N ARG A 781 -47.90 -38.21 51.79
CA ARG A 781 -47.95 -36.84 52.36
C ARG A 781 -47.17 -36.64 53.66
N LEU A 782 -45.88 -36.94 53.64
CA LEU A 782 -44.90 -36.32 54.56
C LEU A 782 -43.71 -35.81 53.74
N PHE A 783 -43.66 -34.50 53.52
CA PHE A 783 -42.47 -33.65 53.71
C PHE A 783 -42.80 -32.19 53.34
N SER A 784 -43.15 -31.43 54.37
CA SER A 784 -42.88 -30.01 54.50
C SER A 784 -42.19 -29.86 55.88
N ASP A 785 -41.24 -28.96 56.11
CA ASP A 785 -40.65 -27.89 55.30
C ASP A 785 -39.11 -27.87 55.51
N VAL A 786 -38.39 -27.00 54.78
CA VAL A 786 -37.41 -26.05 55.37
C VAL A 786 -36.88 -25.09 54.29
N ASP A 787 -37.23 -23.82 54.48
CA ASP A 787 -36.53 -22.57 54.14
C ASP A 787 -35.96 -22.23 52.73
N SER A 788 -36.62 -21.20 52.19
CA SER A 788 -36.03 -19.87 51.90
C SER A 788 -35.59 -19.53 50.46
N LYS A 789 -36.16 -18.40 50.00
CA LYS A 789 -35.57 -17.26 49.27
C LYS A 789 -34.13 -17.45 48.75
N ASP A 790 -33.80 -17.07 47.50
CA ASP A 790 -34.21 -15.78 46.94
C ASP A 790 -34.06 -15.64 45.40
N ASN A 791 -34.62 -14.54 44.87
CA ASN A 791 -34.27 -13.85 43.61
C ASN A 791 -33.97 -14.64 42.32
N ARG A 792 -34.88 -14.51 41.33
CA ARG A 792 -34.48 -14.48 39.91
C ARG A 792 -33.60 -13.25 39.65
N ARG A 793 -32.40 -13.43 39.09
CA ARG A 793 -31.76 -12.43 38.22
C ARG A 793 -31.20 -13.08 36.96
N MET A 794 -31.66 -12.58 35.82
CA MET A 794 -30.96 -12.72 34.55
C MET A 794 -29.67 -11.90 34.63
N LEU A 795 -28.52 -12.48 34.28
CA LEU A 795 -27.35 -11.72 33.82
C LEU A 795 -26.39 -12.67 33.09
N SER A 796 -26.08 -12.31 31.84
CA SER A 796 -25.12 -12.98 30.97
C SER A 796 -23.71 -12.41 31.14
N ASP A 797 -22.72 -13.22 30.82
CA ASP A 797 -21.44 -12.89 30.17
C ASP A 797 -20.81 -11.51 30.45
N VAL A 798 -19.84 -11.45 31.38
CA VAL A 798 -18.70 -10.52 31.30
C VAL A 798 -17.43 -11.22 31.79
N ASP A 799 -16.41 -11.33 30.94
CA ASP A 799 -15.04 -11.68 31.35
C ASP A 799 -14.48 -10.61 32.31
N SER A 800 -13.93 -11.02 33.46
CA SER A 800 -13.10 -10.15 34.30
C SER A 800 -11.72 -10.75 34.50
N LYS A 801 -10.70 -9.95 34.16
CA LYS A 801 -9.28 -10.36 34.13
C LYS A 801 -8.63 -10.32 35.52
N ASP A 802 -7.53 -11.03 35.66
CA ASP A 802 -6.65 -10.99 36.83
C ASP A 802 -6.29 -9.56 37.25
N ASN A 803 -6.34 -9.30 38.55
CA ASN A 803 -5.83 -8.06 39.12
C ASN A 803 -5.00 -8.33 40.39
N ARG A 804 -3.75 -8.77 40.19
CA ARG A 804 -2.70 -8.78 41.22
C ARG A 804 -1.33 -8.45 40.64
N ARG A 805 -0.90 -7.20 40.83
CA ARG A 805 0.34 -6.90 41.57
C ARG A 805 0.43 -5.41 41.88
N LEU A 806 0.55 -5.10 43.17
CA LEU A 806 1.11 -3.85 43.66
C LEU A 806 2.61 -3.85 43.36
N PHE A 807 3.14 -2.72 42.89
CA PHE A 807 4.42 -2.17 43.35
C PHE A 807 4.39 -0.64 43.17
N SER A 808 5.41 0.04 43.70
CA SER A 808 5.38 1.45 44.08
C SER A 808 5.96 2.41 43.03
N ASP A 809 6.05 3.68 43.46
CA ASP A 809 6.90 4.77 42.95
C ASP A 809 6.17 5.79 42.06
N VAL A 810 6.37 7.10 42.11
CA VAL A 810 6.81 8.11 43.11
C VAL A 810 7.00 9.38 42.28
N GLU A 811 6.37 10.50 42.66
CA GLU A 811 6.51 11.85 42.05
C GLU A 811 6.14 11.97 40.53
N SER A 812 5.64 13.09 40.01
CA SER A 812 5.94 14.49 40.37
C SER A 812 4.73 15.44 40.25
N LYS A 813 4.98 16.71 40.53
CA LYS A 813 4.02 17.83 40.49
C LYS A 813 3.94 18.41 39.08
N ASP A 814 2.79 18.96 38.68
CA ASP A 814 2.63 20.41 38.79
C ASP A 814 1.18 20.90 38.71
N ASN A 815 0.89 21.98 39.43
CA ASN A 815 -0.47 22.51 39.60
C ASN A 815 -0.44 24.03 39.43
N ARG A 816 -0.78 24.55 38.23
CA ARG A 816 -0.89 26.00 38.00
C ARG A 816 -2.07 26.44 37.12
N ARG A 817 -3.03 27.04 37.82
CA ARG A 817 -3.72 28.30 37.50
C ARG A 817 -4.70 28.33 36.32
N LEU A 818 -5.98 28.39 36.73
CA LEU A 818 -6.98 29.28 36.14
C LEU A 818 -6.40 30.67 35.79
N PHE A 819 -6.81 31.24 34.67
CA PHE A 819 -7.72 32.40 34.69
C PHE A 819 -8.53 32.46 33.39
N SER A 820 -9.52 33.35 33.36
CA SER A 820 -10.44 33.57 32.22
C SER A 820 -9.75 34.19 31.01
N ASP A 821 -10.42 34.11 29.85
CA ASP A 821 -10.91 35.33 29.20
C ASP A 821 -12.26 35.07 28.52
N VAL A 822 -13.03 36.14 28.30
CA VAL A 822 -14.40 36.13 27.78
C VAL A 822 -14.51 37.16 26.67
N ASP A 823 -14.84 36.71 25.46
CA ASP A 823 -15.62 37.44 24.44
C ASP A 823 -16.15 36.36 23.46
N SER A 824 -17.43 36.26 23.09
CA SER A 824 -18.49 37.25 22.89
C SER A 824 -18.28 38.13 21.65
N ILE A 825 -18.72 37.63 20.49
CA ILE A 825 -19.31 38.46 19.42
C ILE A 825 -20.33 37.62 18.63
N ASP A 826 -21.35 38.31 18.14
CA ASP A 826 -22.65 37.70 17.87
C ASP A 826 -22.87 37.21 16.42
N ASN A 827 -23.96 36.46 16.27
CA ASN A 827 -24.63 36.07 15.04
C ASN A 827 -24.62 37.14 13.93
N GLN A 828 -24.51 36.67 12.68
CA GLN A 828 -25.55 37.05 11.73
C GLN A 828 -25.88 35.93 10.72
N ARG A 829 -27.19 35.74 10.50
CA ARG A 829 -27.77 34.69 9.63
C ARG A 829 -28.21 35.29 8.30
N ARG A 830 -28.20 34.49 7.22
CA ARG A 830 -29.21 34.36 6.12
C ARG A 830 -28.51 33.89 4.82
N LEU A 831 -29.16 33.18 3.89
CA LEU A 831 -30.31 32.24 3.94
C LEU A 831 -30.28 31.39 2.64
N PHE A 832 -31.09 30.33 2.60
CA PHE A 832 -31.31 29.41 1.47
C PHE A 832 -31.38 30.05 0.06
N SER A 833 -30.78 29.38 -0.93
CA SER A 833 -31.49 28.59 -1.96
C SER A 833 -30.48 27.94 -2.92
N GLY A 834 -30.92 27.08 -3.84
CA GLY A 834 -30.03 26.39 -4.77
C GLY A 834 -30.72 26.01 -6.08
N ILE A 835 -29.96 25.34 -6.96
CA ILE A 835 -30.40 24.76 -8.25
C ILE A 835 -30.85 25.82 -9.27
N ASP A 836 -30.02 26.07 -10.31
CA ASP A 836 -30.25 25.37 -11.58
C ASP A 836 -29.01 25.42 -12.52
N ASN A 837 -29.11 24.71 -13.64
CA ASN A 837 -28.13 24.61 -14.70
C ASN A 837 -28.19 25.80 -15.65
N GLN A 838 -27.04 26.34 -16.05
CA GLN A 838 -26.82 26.71 -17.46
C GLN A 838 -25.36 26.86 -17.88
N ARG A 839 -25.14 26.65 -19.17
CA ARG A 839 -23.84 26.61 -19.86
C ARG A 839 -23.73 27.78 -20.83
N PRO A 840 -22.62 28.53 -20.80
CA PRO A 840 -22.01 29.06 -22.03
C PRO A 840 -20.60 28.44 -22.20
N SER A 841 -20.21 27.86 -23.34
CA SER A 841 -20.09 28.38 -24.71
C SER A 841 -18.76 29.09 -24.98
N ARG A 842 -18.08 28.66 -26.07
CA ARG A 842 -16.76 29.14 -26.54
C ARG A 842 -16.84 30.61 -27.02
N PRO A 843 -15.68 31.31 -27.07
CA PRO A 843 -14.87 31.29 -28.31
C PRO A 843 -13.50 30.62 -28.09
N ASN A 844 -12.85 29.92 -29.03
CA ASN A 844 -12.85 29.97 -30.50
C ASN A 844 -12.10 31.17 -31.10
N TYR A 845 -10.78 31.11 -31.06
CA TYR A 845 -9.93 31.65 -32.14
C TYR A 845 -9.26 30.51 -32.89
N LYS A 846 -9.13 30.69 -34.21
CA LYS A 846 -8.48 29.74 -35.11
C LYS A 846 -7.00 30.10 -35.29
N SER A 847 -6.25 29.10 -35.71
CA SER A 847 -4.97 29.17 -36.43
C SER A 847 -4.58 30.54 -37.00
N ASP A 848 -3.37 30.97 -36.70
CA ASP A 848 -2.41 31.32 -37.74
C ASP A 848 -1.16 30.45 -37.59
N LEU A 849 -0.62 30.01 -38.73
CA LEU A 849 0.64 29.29 -38.83
C LEU A 849 1.74 30.32 -39.08
N ASN A 850 2.85 30.27 -38.36
CA ASN A 850 4.10 30.85 -38.83
C ASN A 850 5.28 29.95 -38.48
N SER A 851 5.75 29.22 -39.49
CA SER A 851 6.93 28.37 -39.47
C SER A 851 8.11 29.12 -40.09
N ASP A 852 8.62 30.14 -39.39
CA ASP A 852 9.74 30.97 -39.84
C ASP A 852 10.86 31.03 -38.80
N TYR A 853 11.42 29.88 -38.45
CA TYR A 853 12.60 29.77 -37.58
C TYR A 853 13.60 28.69 -38.05
N LEU A 854 13.78 28.56 -39.37
CA LEU A 854 14.86 27.77 -39.99
C LEU A 854 15.11 28.21 -41.44
N ASN A 855 15.78 29.36 -41.65
CA ASN A 855 16.60 29.70 -42.84
C ASN A 855 17.17 31.13 -42.72
N SER A 856 18.45 31.26 -42.38
CA SER A 856 19.19 32.55 -42.43
C SER A 856 20.71 32.30 -42.36
N LEU A 857 21.22 31.33 -43.12
CA LEU A 857 22.67 31.05 -43.17
C LEU A 857 23.08 30.32 -44.47
N ASN A 858 22.71 30.92 -45.60
CA ASN A 858 23.30 30.70 -46.92
C ASN A 858 22.89 31.87 -47.82
N ASP A 859 23.86 32.75 -48.13
CA ASP A 859 23.95 33.69 -49.27
C ASP A 859 24.85 34.87 -48.85
N ASP A 860 26.17 34.72 -49.02
CA ASP A 860 27.16 35.81 -49.09
C ASP A 860 28.58 35.23 -49.35
N LEU A 861 28.78 34.54 -50.49
CA LEU A 861 30.12 34.04 -50.87
C LEU A 861 30.36 33.80 -52.38
N GLU A 862 29.70 34.53 -53.29
CA GLU A 862 30.09 34.49 -54.71
C GLU A 862 29.86 35.83 -55.48
N SER A 863 30.73 36.81 -55.24
CA SER A 863 31.07 37.86 -56.22
C SER A 863 32.51 38.37 -55.99
N ASP A 864 33.07 38.99 -57.04
CA ASP A 864 34.30 39.83 -57.02
C ASP A 864 35.68 39.15 -57.11
N VAL A 865 35.78 38.01 -57.81
CA VAL A 865 37.06 37.55 -58.40
C VAL A 865 36.93 37.13 -59.87
N HIS A 866 36.42 38.00 -60.76
CA HIS A 866 36.73 37.91 -62.21
C HIS A 866 36.43 39.18 -63.03
N ALA A 867 37.42 40.06 -63.18
CA ALA A 867 37.61 40.93 -64.35
C ALA A 867 39.06 41.48 -64.35
N ILE A 868 39.56 41.92 -65.52
CA ILE A 868 40.88 42.56 -65.73
C ILE A 868 42.09 41.59 -65.56
N TYR A 869 42.95 41.33 -66.56
CA TYR A 869 42.93 41.73 -67.99
C TYR A 869 43.69 40.70 -68.86
N ASN A 870 43.48 40.75 -70.18
CA ASN A 870 44.07 39.88 -71.20
C ASN A 870 45.62 39.78 -71.20
N LYS A 871 46.18 38.58 -71.45
CA LYS A 871 46.95 38.26 -72.70
C LYS A 871 47.54 36.84 -72.79
N ARG A 872 47.15 36.14 -73.88
CA ARG A 872 47.85 35.07 -74.66
C ARG A 872 48.34 33.76 -73.99
N PRO A 873 48.11 32.59 -74.63
CA PRO A 873 48.79 31.33 -74.31
C PRO A 873 50.08 31.13 -75.13
N LEU A 874 50.95 30.18 -74.75
CA LEU A 874 51.84 29.44 -75.66
C LEU A 874 52.47 28.19 -75.00
N ARG A 875 52.37 27.05 -75.71
CA ARG A 875 53.20 25.81 -75.68
C ARG A 875 53.80 25.28 -74.36
N ALA A 876 53.24 24.15 -73.93
CA ALA A 876 53.87 22.83 -73.99
C ALA A 876 55.41 22.68 -73.85
N SER A 877 55.80 22.01 -72.75
CA SER A 877 56.73 20.86 -72.75
C SER A 877 56.34 19.95 -71.59
#